data_AF-A0A9W4SYV5-F1
#
_entry.id   AF-A0A9W4SYV5-F1
#
_cell.length_a   1.000
_cell.length_b   1.000
_cell.length_c   1.000
_cell.angle_alpha   90.00
_cell.angle_beta   90.00
_cell.angle_gamma   90.00
#
_symmetry.space_group_name_H-M   'P 1'
#
loop_
_entity.id
_entity.type
_entity.pdbx_description
1 polymer ?
#
loop_
_entity_poly.entity_id
_entity_poly.type
_entity_poly.pdbx_seq_one_letter_code
_entity_poly.pdbx_strand_id
1 'polypeptide(L)'
;VAAFSPNLQRLSENPNIPETRGETSQTAVSRNPRSSHQDVNDSEESHPSGQSHSLRTEPDNEQQTSIINESSINNSFVYDPKLPKLNKLSVSIKPRRNGSNVFIEVPALKKVRTAYKDRNEVVERCTEEQCINFLMIDSTTNDIMSDEDTEYFSIKDFIVYDENSEISDFWIEYDFRSSEFYWNGVLVDGEKSVSCIGAHFKKFTIEGYGIDHSEVIIWFESYVRENLWYKVISTLPEFTQIWNNFVWKVYLTKYVLDWIHMNPSVLFKDLESHFYNWIHNLRSGDLFYEKWISELNPRTQDFRLLVVNNMYLIWHEAYFLGSDYSEKPFFQDEWSPGRYSTNGKKSNSKSPEQTIVTPTVYRWFNDIFPTLLDAIEPANYNESEDNWSKHVEFSKHEFKELKHKETIIFRGLISENENTYHQVQIDEIIINIGDCCEIYNDASTEPSVRWICYITAIINDKSGDFIKFVWLYSRNDTLLQNLDKDLNPNKSKELFFTLHCECTKRWPLSSIKRKVFVNFGDSKVPYSSNNDNEFFCRYAYLPMETEGSFITFHEVMTFPNEKNGLCCGCGDSDDQFSIFKRKYEIDDCILLKPLEGDNKELYTVCKIESINEEKKYVTLRRFYRLSEVSPERYGMAKNELLFSDYLFNFDKFRDVVRSCHVEFLPPGEEKSVNLLHRGTGEHFYFSRIYFRITKAIKDLDLNMMEYFSKIFPDWFYKVDPCTKLKCLDLFCGGGSLGRGFEDAGFVECKWAIDTNESAMKTYMHNSKQGDVVLVNESVNKILANVMRNENNQNLPKKGEIDIILAGSPCQGFSRINKHQDSDRSIANNSLVASVASFVDFYRPRFLLLENVATIQRQYGCLLEIGYQIKVGLISAIQQGCAQERNRVFLWAAAHGEVLPNHPPVSHLYSKNFRSYRTLFYLGNGTSLKGISNASVASFKMTTVGEITYDLPKLDTGIYWYPTYPDHVATLSSYQTKEILRRIPVFPPGSDYYSARVKERIPDRFCKAEYDSKREKHNGGERYRFCQRIEKDDVFSTICTSMKPRVISVREAARAQGFLEKDILCGTIADQYKVIGNSVPRNIAFALGLQLGRALTDHEHEHLPKNNYILWSDY
;
A
#
# COMPACT_ATOMS: atom_id res chain seq x y z
N VAL A 1 -47.88 37.56 -17.04
CA VAL A 1 -49.23 37.75 -16.45
C VAL A 1 -49.07 38.50 -15.13
N ALA A 2 -50.02 39.37 -14.76
CA ALA A 2 -50.11 40.21 -13.54
C ALA A 2 -48.90 40.16 -12.56
N ALA A 3 -48.02 41.16 -12.46
CA ALA A 3 -48.21 42.58 -12.09
C ALA A 3 -48.60 42.82 -10.61
N PHE A 4 -47.69 43.43 -9.84
CA PHE A 4 -48.01 44.51 -8.88
C PHE A 4 -46.78 45.37 -8.52
N SER A 5 -47.02 46.66 -8.32
CA SER A 5 -46.16 47.78 -7.89
C SER A 5 -47.12 48.97 -7.59
N PRO A 6 -46.73 50.19 -7.12
CA PRO A 6 -45.39 50.76 -6.93
C PRO A 6 -45.23 51.58 -5.60
N ASN A 7 -44.29 52.54 -5.60
CA ASN A 7 -44.06 53.71 -4.69
C ASN A 7 -43.03 53.49 -3.55
N LEU A 8 -41.97 54.31 -3.38
CA LEU A 8 -41.83 55.78 -3.25
C LEU A 8 -42.42 56.29 -1.91
N GLN A 9 -41.75 57.06 -1.05
CA GLN A 9 -40.51 57.89 -1.09
C GLN A 9 -39.75 57.77 0.29
N ARG A 10 -38.73 58.54 0.75
CA ARG A 10 -38.16 59.88 0.42
C ARG A 10 -36.71 60.08 0.98
N LEU A 11 -36.07 61.18 0.56
CA LEU A 11 -35.04 62.09 1.15
C LEU A 11 -34.63 61.95 2.66
N SER A 12 -33.45 62.40 3.14
CA SER A 12 -32.22 62.95 2.51
C SER A 12 -31.04 63.13 3.51
N GLU A 13 -29.87 63.52 2.97
CA GLU A 13 -28.78 64.33 3.58
C GLU A 13 -27.69 63.71 4.48
N ASN A 14 -26.53 64.38 4.37
CA ASN A 14 -25.16 64.15 4.89
C ASN A 14 -24.79 65.47 5.65
N PRO A 15 -23.55 65.74 6.15
CA PRO A 15 -22.39 64.93 6.55
C PRO A 15 -21.84 65.32 7.97
N ASN A 16 -20.66 64.82 8.40
CA ASN A 16 -19.49 65.60 8.90
C ASN A 16 -18.46 64.81 9.77
N ILE A 17 -17.25 65.39 9.94
CA ILE A 17 -15.97 64.84 10.43
C ILE A 17 -15.24 65.97 11.22
N PRO A 18 -14.65 65.78 12.43
CA PRO A 18 -13.22 65.38 12.53
C PRO A 18 -12.69 64.66 13.81
N GLU A 19 -11.47 64.13 13.64
CA GLU A 19 -10.29 63.95 14.51
C GLU A 19 -10.23 64.41 16.00
N THR A 20 -9.37 63.75 16.80
CA THR A 20 -8.20 64.37 17.51
C THR A 20 -7.25 63.33 18.19
N ARG A 21 -6.17 63.77 18.90
CA ARG A 21 -4.94 62.99 19.27
C ARG A 21 -4.57 62.95 20.78
N GLY A 22 -3.67 62.03 21.15
CA GLY A 22 -2.76 62.02 22.35
C GLY A 22 -2.27 60.58 22.64
N GLU A 23 -0.98 60.18 22.73
CA GLU A 23 0.24 60.69 23.41
C GLU A 23 0.15 60.64 24.96
N THR A 24 1.14 60.20 25.77
CA THR A 24 2.61 60.01 25.60
C THR A 24 3.22 58.81 26.38
N SER A 25 4.39 58.29 25.93
CA SER A 25 5.60 57.76 26.65
C SER A 25 5.52 56.99 28.02
N GLN A 26 6.37 55.99 28.34
CA GLN A 26 7.62 55.46 27.72
C GLN A 26 7.79 53.92 27.97
N THR A 27 8.91 53.20 28.27
CA THR A 27 10.31 53.49 28.72
C THR A 27 11.29 52.31 28.35
N ALA A 28 12.50 52.28 28.92
CA ALA A 28 13.63 51.34 28.73
C ALA A 28 13.47 49.95 29.43
N VAL A 29 14.03 48.78 29.00
CA VAL A 29 15.39 48.38 28.46
C VAL A 29 16.42 48.18 29.61
N SER A 30 17.22 47.09 29.77
CA SER A 30 17.98 46.29 28.77
C SER A 30 18.48 44.85 29.15
N ARG A 31 18.70 44.01 28.12
CA ARG A 31 19.87 43.11 27.82
C ARG A 31 20.26 41.85 28.65
N ASN A 32 20.55 40.77 27.89
CA ASN A 32 21.31 39.52 28.16
C ASN A 32 22.86 39.80 28.30
N PRO A 33 23.85 38.83 28.33
CA PRO A 33 23.84 37.35 28.12
C PRO A 33 24.85 36.49 28.97
N ARG A 34 25.18 35.25 28.50
CA ARG A 34 26.27 34.28 28.89
C ARG A 34 25.92 33.31 30.05
N SER A 35 26.09 31.97 30.00
CA SER A 35 27.16 31.01 29.55
C SER A 35 28.27 30.80 30.61
N SER A 36 28.89 29.63 30.86
CA SER A 36 28.86 28.24 30.27
C SER A 36 29.47 27.20 31.26
N HIS A 37 29.67 25.93 30.85
CA HIS A 37 30.36 24.79 31.55
C HIS A 37 29.50 24.01 32.58
N GLN A 38 29.56 22.68 32.74
CA GLN A 38 30.66 21.67 32.86
C GLN A 38 31.40 21.76 34.21
N ASP A 39 31.74 20.67 34.93
CA ASP A 39 31.57 19.22 34.63
C ASP A 39 31.67 18.32 35.91
N VAL A 40 31.28 17.02 35.77
CA VAL A 40 31.88 15.82 36.43
C VAL A 40 31.62 15.45 37.93
N ASN A 41 31.10 14.21 38.12
CA ASN A 41 31.27 13.20 39.22
C ASN A 41 30.86 13.51 40.70
N ASP A 42 30.60 12.55 41.61
CA ASP A 42 30.56 11.07 41.56
C ASP A 42 29.65 10.42 42.66
N SER A 43 29.44 9.09 42.57
CA SER A 43 29.21 8.07 43.64
C SER A 43 28.16 8.22 44.79
N GLU A 44 27.42 7.11 45.04
CA GLU A 44 26.98 6.61 46.38
C GLU A 44 25.92 7.43 47.20
N GLU A 45 25.11 6.90 48.12
CA GLU A 45 24.77 5.50 48.49
C GLU A 45 23.28 5.37 48.94
N SER A 46 22.90 4.18 49.44
CA SER A 46 21.52 3.70 49.62
C SER A 46 20.77 4.10 50.91
N HIS A 47 19.42 4.18 50.81
CA HIS A 47 18.43 3.87 51.87
C HIS A 47 18.41 4.82 53.12
N PRO A 48 17.39 4.80 54.02
CA PRO A 48 16.37 3.76 54.28
C PRO A 48 14.89 4.21 54.35
N SER A 49 14.03 3.23 54.64
CA SER A 49 12.59 3.39 54.93
C SER A 49 12.27 3.17 56.41
N GLY A 50 11.34 3.94 56.98
CA GLY A 50 10.68 3.69 58.27
C GLY A 50 9.45 4.59 58.41
N GLN A 51 8.23 4.06 58.40
CA GLN A 51 7.49 3.60 59.60
C GLN A 51 7.38 4.71 60.67
N SER A 52 6.32 5.53 60.68
CA SER A 52 4.92 5.25 61.06
C SER A 52 4.67 5.21 62.57
N HIS A 53 3.78 6.08 63.07
CA HIS A 53 2.74 5.69 64.04
C HIS A 53 1.59 6.72 64.12
N SER A 54 0.42 6.23 64.52
CA SER A 54 -0.87 6.93 64.63
C SER A 54 -1.16 7.46 66.04
N LEU A 55 -2.05 8.46 66.21
CA LEU A 55 -3.31 8.38 67.00
C LEU A 55 -4.01 9.74 67.27
N ARG A 56 -5.30 9.65 67.69
CA ARG A 56 -6.12 10.62 68.48
C ARG A 56 -6.68 11.87 67.73
N THR A 57 -8.01 12.00 67.51
CA THR A 57 -9.16 12.42 68.39
C THR A 57 -9.23 13.96 68.58
N GLU A 58 -10.38 14.68 68.61
CA GLU A 58 -11.81 14.28 68.74
C GLU A 58 -12.81 15.27 68.01
N PRO A 59 -14.11 15.55 68.36
CA PRO A 59 -15.20 15.52 67.34
C PRO A 59 -16.14 16.76 67.26
N ASP A 60 -17.35 16.54 66.70
CA ASP A 60 -18.60 17.33 66.69
C ASP A 60 -18.63 18.65 65.86
N ASN A 61 -19.69 18.99 65.10
CA ASN A 61 -21.11 18.96 65.47
C ASN A 61 -22.11 18.74 64.29
N GLU A 62 -23.40 18.65 64.61
CA GLU A 62 -24.53 18.48 63.67
C GLU A 62 -24.98 19.78 62.95
N GLN A 63 -25.67 19.70 61.79
CA GLN A 63 -27.14 19.88 61.71
C GLN A 63 -27.74 20.02 60.28
N GLN A 64 -28.94 19.43 60.15
CA GLN A 64 -30.12 19.78 59.33
C GLN A 64 -30.08 19.90 57.79
N THR A 65 -31.14 19.31 57.22
CA THR A 65 -31.53 19.23 55.81
C THR A 65 -32.31 20.45 55.32
N SER A 66 -32.36 20.65 54.00
CA SER A 66 -33.54 21.23 53.33
C SER A 66 -33.74 20.57 51.95
N ILE A 67 -34.99 20.50 51.48
CA ILE A 67 -35.43 19.78 50.27
C ILE A 67 -36.44 20.66 49.54
N ILE A 68 -36.22 21.00 48.26
CA ILE A 68 -37.27 21.48 47.34
C ILE A 68 -37.07 20.92 45.91
N ASN A 69 -37.99 20.01 45.57
CA ASN A 69 -38.66 19.72 44.28
C ASN A 69 -37.92 19.66 42.93
N GLU A 70 -38.15 18.55 42.22
CA GLU A 70 -38.15 18.47 40.75
C GLU A 70 -39.55 18.79 40.18
N SER A 71 -39.61 19.47 39.03
CA SER A 71 -40.64 19.40 37.96
C SER A 71 -40.46 20.56 36.98
N SER A 72 -40.73 20.46 35.67
CA SER A 72 -40.91 19.30 34.79
C SER A 72 -40.98 19.79 33.33
N ILE A 73 -40.45 19.06 32.35
CA ILE A 73 -40.96 19.01 30.96
C ILE A 73 -40.34 17.81 30.23
N ASN A 74 -41.13 17.14 29.39
CA ASN A 74 -40.76 15.90 28.71
C ASN A 74 -40.12 16.13 27.34
N ASN A 75 -39.35 15.15 26.87
CA ASN A 75 -39.34 14.76 25.46
C ASN A 75 -39.36 13.23 25.37
N SER A 76 -40.38 12.67 24.73
CA SER A 76 -40.66 11.23 24.71
C SER A 76 -40.04 10.52 23.51
N PHE A 77 -39.21 9.52 23.75
CA PHE A 77 -38.84 8.54 22.72
C PHE A 77 -40.00 7.56 22.47
N VAL A 78 -40.28 7.29 21.20
CA VAL A 78 -41.28 6.29 20.77
C VAL A 78 -40.64 4.89 20.83
N TYR A 79 -41.39 3.91 21.34
CA TYR A 79 -40.93 2.53 21.52
C TYR A 79 -41.33 1.64 20.34
N ASP A 80 -40.36 0.97 19.71
CA ASP A 80 -40.62 -0.06 18.68
C ASP A 80 -41.04 -1.39 19.36
N PRO A 81 -42.26 -1.90 19.11
CA PRO A 81 -42.74 -3.14 19.71
C PRO A 81 -42.08 -4.42 19.16
N LYS A 82 -41.21 -4.35 18.15
CA LYS A 82 -40.52 -5.53 17.57
C LYS A 82 -39.30 -6.01 18.35
N LEU A 83 -38.85 -5.30 19.39
CA LEU A 83 -37.72 -5.73 20.21
C LEU A 83 -38.12 -6.89 21.16
N PRO A 84 -37.38 -8.02 21.17
CA PRO A 84 -37.66 -9.12 22.09
C PRO A 84 -37.45 -8.70 23.54
N LYS A 85 -38.38 -9.09 24.42
CA LYS A 85 -38.35 -8.76 25.86
C LYS A 85 -37.18 -9.46 26.55
N LEU A 86 -36.04 -8.75 26.68
CA LEU A 86 -34.93 -9.18 27.51
C LEU A 86 -35.39 -9.42 28.97
N ASN A 87 -35.02 -10.57 29.51
CA ASN A 87 -35.36 -10.95 30.89
C ASN A 87 -34.83 -9.94 31.91
N LYS A 88 -35.63 -9.65 32.95
CA LYS A 88 -35.30 -8.67 34.00
C LYS A 88 -34.01 -9.05 34.75
N LEU A 89 -32.88 -8.47 34.35
CA LEU A 89 -31.64 -8.49 35.12
C LEU A 89 -31.75 -7.50 36.29
N SER A 90 -31.75 -8.02 37.52
CA SER A 90 -31.75 -7.22 38.74
C SER A 90 -30.37 -6.60 38.99
N VAL A 91 -30.15 -5.37 38.53
CA VAL A 91 -28.93 -4.61 38.79
C VAL A 91 -28.88 -4.18 40.26
N SER A 92 -27.89 -4.64 41.02
CA SER A 92 -27.62 -4.13 42.37
C SER A 92 -26.58 -3.02 42.31
N ILE A 93 -27.01 -1.79 42.61
CA ILE A 93 -26.13 -0.60 42.60
C ILE A 93 -25.51 -0.44 43.99
N LYS A 94 -24.20 -0.61 44.11
CA LYS A 94 -23.44 -0.21 45.31
C LYS A 94 -22.66 1.08 45.02
N PRO A 95 -23.03 2.22 45.65
CA PRO A 95 -22.31 3.47 45.42
C PRO A 95 -20.95 3.46 46.13
N ARG A 96 -19.87 3.67 45.36
CA ARG A 96 -18.60 4.20 45.91
C ARG A 96 -18.61 5.71 45.76
N ARG A 97 -18.14 6.43 46.79
CA ARG A 97 -18.01 7.89 46.76
C ARG A 97 -16.81 8.31 45.91
N ASN A 98 -16.95 9.47 45.26
CA ASN A 98 -15.97 10.19 44.43
C ASN A 98 -15.63 9.53 43.08
N GLY A 99 -15.96 10.23 41.99
CA GLY A 99 -15.61 9.88 40.61
C GLY A 99 -16.84 9.57 39.74
N SER A 100 -17.21 10.51 38.88
CA SER A 100 -18.35 10.40 37.95
C SER A 100 -18.03 9.52 36.73
N ASN A 101 -17.89 8.21 36.93
CA ASN A 101 -17.81 7.20 35.88
C ASN A 101 -18.78 6.06 36.18
N VAL A 102 -19.88 5.97 35.42
CA VAL A 102 -20.83 4.85 35.52
C VAL A 102 -20.25 3.65 34.77
N PHE A 103 -19.45 2.84 35.47
CA PHE A 103 -18.97 1.57 34.93
C PHE A 103 -20.09 0.54 34.92
N ILE A 104 -20.68 0.33 33.75
CA ILE A 104 -21.44 -0.89 33.48
C ILE A 104 -20.42 -2.02 33.32
N GLU A 105 -20.34 -2.92 34.30
CA GLU A 105 -19.71 -4.22 34.07
C GLU A 105 -20.58 -5.02 33.11
N VAL A 106 -20.23 -4.96 31.81
CA VAL A 106 -20.63 -5.99 30.86
C VAL A 106 -20.03 -7.30 31.36
N PRO A 107 -20.85 -8.32 31.73
CA PRO A 107 -20.31 -9.59 32.18
C PRO A 107 -19.39 -10.17 31.10
N ALA A 108 -18.29 -10.81 31.50
CA ALA A 108 -17.46 -11.55 30.57
C ALA A 108 -18.37 -12.49 29.76
N LEU A 109 -18.30 -12.38 28.42
CA LEU A 109 -19.23 -13.04 27.50
C LEU A 109 -19.48 -14.48 27.96
N LYS A 110 -20.71 -14.76 28.42
CA LYS A 110 -21.11 -16.12 28.79
C LYS A 110 -20.77 -17.01 27.60
N LYS A 111 -20.08 -18.14 27.84
CA LYS A 111 -19.92 -19.17 26.81
C LYS A 111 -21.31 -19.44 26.23
N VAL A 112 -21.42 -19.44 24.89
CA VAL A 112 -22.54 -20.11 24.23
C VAL A 112 -22.32 -21.59 24.48
N ARG A 113 -22.86 -22.06 25.60
CA ARG A 113 -22.98 -23.48 25.90
C ARG A 113 -24.20 -23.96 25.14
N THR A 114 -24.10 -25.13 24.51
CA THR A 114 -25.24 -25.79 23.88
C THR A 114 -26.46 -25.75 24.82
N ALA A 115 -27.64 -25.38 24.31
CA ALA A 115 -28.85 -25.24 25.13
C ALA A 115 -29.15 -26.49 26.01
N TYR A 116 -28.75 -27.67 25.53
CA TYR A 116 -28.81 -28.96 26.24
C TYR A 116 -28.00 -29.03 27.55
N LYS A 117 -26.98 -28.18 27.76
CA LYS A 117 -26.20 -28.11 29.02
C LYS A 117 -26.88 -27.33 30.14
N ASP A 118 -27.73 -26.36 29.80
CA ASP A 118 -28.41 -25.49 30.77
C ASP A 118 -29.92 -25.82 30.93
N ARG A 119 -30.49 -26.74 30.11
CA ARG A 119 -31.81 -27.36 30.36
C ARG A 119 -31.74 -28.35 31.55
N ASN A 120 -32.29 -27.92 32.69
CA ASN A 120 -32.47 -28.73 33.91
C ASN A 120 -33.86 -29.40 34.01
N GLU A 121 -34.73 -29.26 33.01
CA GLU A 121 -36.05 -29.90 32.99
C GLU A 121 -35.97 -31.31 32.42
N VAL A 122 -36.94 -32.15 32.80
CA VAL A 122 -36.86 -33.61 32.68
C VAL A 122 -37.04 -34.06 31.23
N VAL A 123 -35.91 -34.27 30.57
CA VAL A 123 -35.79 -35.07 29.34
C VAL A 123 -34.70 -36.09 29.59
N GLU A 124 -35.00 -37.38 29.38
CA GLU A 124 -34.01 -38.44 29.52
C GLU A 124 -32.89 -38.24 28.50
N ARG A 125 -31.65 -38.29 28.97
CA ARG A 125 -30.45 -37.98 28.18
C ARG A 125 -29.87 -39.29 27.66
N CYS A 126 -30.21 -39.63 26.42
CA CYS A 126 -29.83 -40.90 25.81
C CYS A 126 -28.58 -40.76 24.94
N THR A 127 -27.75 -41.81 24.93
CA THR A 127 -26.69 -42.00 23.93
C THR A 127 -27.29 -42.32 22.56
N GLU A 128 -26.48 -42.24 21.49
CA GLU A 128 -26.91 -42.61 20.14
C GLU A 128 -27.51 -44.03 20.09
N GLU A 129 -26.81 -45.01 20.66
CA GLU A 129 -27.26 -46.40 20.80
C GLU A 129 -28.62 -46.53 21.53
N GLN A 130 -28.81 -45.79 22.62
CA GLN A 130 -30.07 -45.79 23.38
C GLN A 130 -31.21 -45.17 22.57
N CYS A 131 -30.93 -44.11 21.79
CA CYS A 131 -31.92 -43.49 20.90
C CYS A 131 -32.33 -44.42 19.76
N ILE A 132 -31.37 -45.07 19.08
CA ILE A 132 -31.64 -46.01 17.98
C ILE A 132 -32.50 -47.17 18.49
N ASN A 133 -32.11 -47.77 19.62
CA ASN A 133 -32.88 -48.86 20.24
C ASN A 133 -34.30 -48.42 20.62
N PHE A 134 -34.49 -47.23 21.19
CA PHE A 134 -35.81 -46.69 21.53
C PHE A 134 -36.74 -46.55 20.32
N LEU A 135 -36.21 -46.05 19.19
CA LEU A 135 -36.99 -45.91 17.96
C LEU A 135 -37.33 -47.29 17.35
N MET A 136 -36.36 -48.21 17.31
CA MET A 136 -36.51 -49.53 16.65
C MET A 136 -37.29 -50.59 17.44
N ILE A 137 -37.65 -50.37 18.70
CA ILE A 137 -38.32 -51.38 19.56
C ILE A 137 -39.59 -52.02 18.96
N ASP A 138 -40.29 -51.33 18.05
CA ASP A 138 -41.54 -51.82 17.45
C ASP A 138 -41.39 -52.38 16.02
N SER A 139 -40.17 -52.42 15.44
CA SER A 139 -39.93 -52.82 14.03
C SER A 139 -40.01 -54.35 13.79
N THR A 140 -41.03 -55.00 14.36
CA THR A 140 -41.22 -56.47 14.37
C THR A 140 -42.06 -57.00 13.19
N THR A 141 -41.85 -56.45 12.00
CA THR A 141 -42.32 -57.05 10.74
C THR A 141 -41.17 -57.76 10.03
N ASN A 142 -41.15 -59.09 10.13
CA ASN A 142 -40.35 -59.95 9.26
C ASN A 142 -40.92 -59.92 7.83
N ASP A 143 -40.52 -58.94 7.03
CA ASP A 143 -40.45 -59.09 5.58
C ASP A 143 -38.98 -59.15 5.16
N ILE A 144 -38.71 -59.82 4.05
CA ILE A 144 -37.34 -60.08 3.56
C ILE A 144 -36.87 -58.82 2.84
N MET A 145 -36.30 -57.88 3.61
CA MET A 145 -35.71 -56.64 3.10
C MET A 145 -34.53 -56.95 2.17
N SER A 146 -34.40 -56.15 1.12
CA SER A 146 -33.31 -56.22 0.14
C SER A 146 -32.05 -55.57 0.70
N ASP A 147 -30.87 -55.92 0.17
CA ASP A 147 -29.60 -55.19 0.45
C ASP A 147 -29.58 -53.72 -0.06
N GLU A 148 -30.72 -53.20 -0.55
CA GLU A 148 -30.92 -51.85 -1.10
C GLU A 148 -31.73 -50.93 -0.15
N ASP A 149 -32.44 -51.48 0.84
CA ASP A 149 -33.35 -50.73 1.71
C ASP A 149 -32.59 -49.95 2.81
N THR A 150 -32.38 -48.66 2.58
CA THR A 150 -31.58 -47.78 3.47
C THR A 150 -32.43 -47.21 4.62
N GLU A 151 -32.13 -47.63 5.86
CA GLU A 151 -32.77 -47.07 7.06
C GLU A 151 -32.35 -45.61 7.31
N TYR A 152 -33.31 -44.74 7.69
CA TYR A 152 -32.99 -43.39 8.12
C TYR A 152 -33.94 -42.82 9.19
N PHE A 153 -33.44 -41.88 9.99
CA PHE A 153 -34.24 -41.07 10.92
C PHE A 153 -34.07 -39.57 10.65
N SER A 154 -34.94 -38.74 11.24
CA SER A 154 -34.90 -37.28 11.09
C SER A 154 -34.35 -36.57 12.34
N ILE A 155 -33.52 -35.53 12.20
CA ILE A 155 -33.02 -34.71 13.32
C ILE A 155 -33.74 -33.36 13.38
N LYS A 156 -34.30 -33.01 14.55
CA LYS A 156 -34.73 -31.64 14.91
C LYS A 156 -33.77 -31.04 15.94
N ASP A 157 -33.71 -29.71 16.01
CA ASP A 157 -32.86 -28.93 16.93
C ASP A 157 -31.36 -29.34 16.88
N PHE A 158 -30.88 -29.68 15.69
CA PHE A 158 -29.49 -30.11 15.43
C PHE A 158 -28.47 -28.99 15.74
N ILE A 159 -27.33 -29.40 16.31
CA ILE A 159 -26.18 -28.54 16.64
C ILE A 159 -24.89 -29.36 16.72
N VAL A 160 -23.79 -28.84 16.15
CA VAL A 160 -22.46 -29.49 16.15
C VAL A 160 -21.44 -28.67 16.95
N TYR A 161 -20.54 -29.36 17.66
CA TYR A 161 -19.52 -28.77 18.54
C TYR A 161 -18.25 -29.63 18.64
N ASP A 162 -17.16 -29.03 19.12
CA ASP A 162 -15.86 -29.69 19.32
C ASP A 162 -15.68 -30.30 20.72
N GLU A 163 -14.55 -31.00 20.94
CA GLU A 163 -14.09 -31.46 22.27
C GLU A 163 -14.17 -30.38 23.38
N ASN A 164 -13.95 -29.10 23.06
CA ASN A 164 -14.01 -27.98 24.02
C ASN A 164 -15.45 -27.48 24.32
N SER A 165 -16.45 -28.06 23.65
CA SER A 165 -17.85 -27.61 23.62
C SER A 165 -18.03 -26.17 23.10
N GLU A 166 -17.25 -25.77 22.10
CA GLU A 166 -17.52 -24.61 21.25
C GLU A 166 -18.31 -25.05 20.01
N ILE A 167 -19.37 -24.30 19.67
CA ILE A 167 -20.13 -24.51 18.43
C ILE A 167 -19.17 -24.35 17.25
N SER A 168 -19.14 -25.35 16.37
CA SER A 168 -18.14 -25.46 15.31
C SER A 168 -18.79 -25.71 13.96
N ASP A 169 -18.26 -25.07 12.91
CA ASP A 169 -18.52 -25.46 11.52
C ASP A 169 -17.69 -26.73 11.26
N PHE A 170 -18.37 -27.88 11.19
CA PHE A 170 -17.75 -29.20 11.02
C PHE A 170 -17.10 -29.40 9.66
N TRP A 171 -17.29 -28.46 8.73
CA TRP A 171 -16.69 -28.47 7.39
C TRP A 171 -15.45 -27.57 7.26
N ILE A 172 -15.07 -26.82 8.30
CA ILE A 172 -14.02 -25.79 8.19
C ILE A 172 -12.57 -26.33 8.21
N GLU A 173 -12.35 -27.64 8.40
CA GLU A 173 -11.02 -28.24 8.41
C GLU A 173 -10.78 -29.19 7.22
N TYR A 174 -9.61 -29.04 6.58
CA TYR A 174 -9.15 -29.83 5.42
C TYR A 174 -8.88 -31.32 5.75
N ASP A 175 -9.05 -31.72 7.01
CA ASP A 175 -8.93 -33.09 7.48
C ASP A 175 -10.02 -33.39 8.52
N PHE A 176 -11.22 -33.72 8.04
CA PHE A 176 -12.33 -34.22 8.86
C PHE A 176 -11.94 -35.46 9.71
N ARG A 177 -10.80 -36.11 9.44
CA ARG A 177 -10.33 -37.31 10.13
C ARG A 177 -9.44 -36.99 11.34
N SER A 178 -9.04 -35.73 11.56
CA SER A 178 -8.19 -35.35 12.70
C SER A 178 -8.93 -34.86 13.94
N SER A 179 -10.22 -34.52 13.81
CA SER A 179 -10.95 -33.70 14.78
C SER A 179 -12.27 -34.35 15.18
N GLU A 180 -12.41 -34.72 16.46
CA GLU A 180 -13.66 -35.30 16.98
C GLU A 180 -14.77 -34.25 17.08
N PHE A 181 -15.73 -34.33 16.16
CA PHE A 181 -16.98 -33.57 16.23
C PHE A 181 -18.08 -34.37 16.94
N TYR A 182 -18.88 -33.63 17.70
CA TYR A 182 -19.99 -34.13 18.50
C TYR A 182 -21.28 -33.38 18.14
N TRP A 183 -22.42 -34.05 18.14
CA TRP A 183 -23.72 -33.42 17.88
C TRP A 183 -24.75 -33.69 18.99
N ASN A 184 -25.72 -32.76 19.09
CA ASN A 184 -26.96 -32.97 19.83
C ASN A 184 -28.16 -32.70 18.91
N GLY A 185 -29.29 -33.32 19.22
CA GLY A 185 -30.55 -33.07 18.54
C GLY A 185 -31.67 -33.95 19.10
N VAL A 186 -32.85 -33.84 18.51
CA VAL A 186 -33.97 -34.75 18.75
C VAL A 186 -34.11 -35.63 17.52
N LEU A 187 -33.84 -36.93 17.66
CA LEU A 187 -34.17 -37.91 16.63
C LEU A 187 -35.68 -38.13 16.59
N VAL A 188 -36.24 -38.25 15.40
CA VAL A 188 -37.67 -38.36 15.12
C VAL A 188 -37.92 -39.44 14.07
N ASP A 189 -38.90 -40.29 14.35
CA ASP A 189 -39.44 -41.28 13.44
C ASP A 189 -40.97 -41.35 13.60
N GLY A 190 -41.72 -41.00 12.56
CA GLY A 190 -43.17 -40.83 12.63
C GLY A 190 -43.61 -39.91 13.79
N GLU A 191 -44.32 -40.48 14.77
CA GLU A 191 -44.73 -39.81 16.01
C GLU A 191 -43.72 -39.97 17.17
N LYS A 192 -42.74 -40.88 17.06
CA LYS A 192 -41.70 -41.08 18.08
C LYS A 192 -40.67 -39.95 18.02
N SER A 193 -40.17 -39.53 19.19
CA SER A 193 -39.03 -38.63 19.27
C SER A 193 -38.21 -38.81 20.55
N VAL A 194 -36.88 -38.74 20.44
CA VAL A 194 -35.94 -38.93 21.57
C VAL A 194 -34.76 -37.97 21.48
N SER A 195 -34.29 -37.43 22.61
CA SER A 195 -33.17 -36.47 22.64
C SER A 195 -31.82 -37.18 22.70
N CYS A 196 -31.04 -37.03 21.64
CA CYS A 196 -29.69 -37.56 21.52
C CYS A 196 -28.66 -36.47 21.89
N ILE A 197 -27.68 -36.82 22.73
CA ILE A 197 -26.68 -35.87 23.25
C ILE A 197 -25.29 -36.50 23.18
N GLY A 198 -24.32 -35.79 22.59
CA GLY A 198 -22.93 -36.22 22.50
C GLY A 198 -22.69 -37.40 21.56
N ALA A 199 -23.53 -37.55 20.54
CA ALA A 199 -23.32 -38.54 19.49
C ALA A 199 -22.27 -38.06 18.47
N HIS A 200 -21.73 -39.01 17.71
CA HIS A 200 -20.82 -38.74 16.60
C HIS A 200 -21.54 -38.97 15.25
N PHE A 201 -20.88 -38.64 14.15
CA PHE A 201 -21.28 -39.09 12.82
C PHE A 201 -20.05 -39.62 12.10
N LYS A 202 -20.18 -40.76 11.43
CA LYS A 202 -19.06 -41.52 10.84
C LYS A 202 -18.57 -40.90 9.53
N LYS A 203 -19.51 -40.38 8.74
CA LYS A 203 -19.33 -39.56 7.54
C LYS A 203 -20.63 -38.79 7.30
N PHE A 204 -20.62 -37.87 6.34
CA PHE A 204 -21.83 -37.38 5.70
C PHE A 204 -21.73 -37.56 4.18
N THR A 205 -22.87 -37.50 3.49
CA THR A 205 -22.97 -37.52 2.03
C THR A 205 -23.98 -36.49 1.55
N ILE A 206 -23.91 -36.14 0.26
CA ILE A 206 -24.79 -35.19 -0.40
C ILE A 206 -25.49 -35.90 -1.56
N GLU A 207 -26.82 -35.79 -1.61
CA GLU A 207 -27.68 -36.36 -2.65
C GLU A 207 -28.40 -35.25 -3.42
N GLY A 208 -28.65 -35.45 -4.72
CA GLY A 208 -29.32 -34.47 -5.59
C GLY A 208 -28.41 -33.75 -6.59
N TYR A 209 -27.23 -34.31 -6.90
CA TYR A 209 -26.45 -33.90 -8.07
C TYR A 209 -27.16 -34.29 -9.38
N GLY A 210 -26.89 -33.57 -10.48
CA GLY A 210 -27.57 -33.75 -11.76
C GLY A 210 -28.74 -32.80 -11.96
N ILE A 211 -28.98 -32.40 -13.22
CA ILE A 211 -29.92 -31.32 -13.56
C ILE A 211 -31.39 -31.62 -13.23
N ASP A 212 -31.79 -32.89 -13.25
CA ASP A 212 -33.16 -33.31 -12.95
C ASP A 212 -33.54 -33.14 -11.46
N HIS A 213 -32.53 -33.07 -10.58
CA HIS A 213 -32.70 -32.84 -9.14
C HIS A 213 -32.66 -31.34 -8.80
N SER A 214 -33.55 -30.90 -7.90
CA SER A 214 -33.70 -29.47 -7.51
C SER A 214 -33.44 -29.24 -6.02
N GLU A 215 -33.98 -30.09 -5.14
CA GLU A 215 -33.55 -30.16 -3.73
C GLU A 215 -32.20 -30.89 -3.64
N VAL A 216 -31.35 -30.44 -2.71
CA VAL A 216 -30.18 -31.17 -2.23
C VAL A 216 -30.43 -31.69 -0.82
N ILE A 217 -30.15 -32.98 -0.60
CA ILE A 217 -30.29 -33.63 0.70
C ILE A 217 -28.91 -33.90 1.29
N ILE A 218 -28.77 -33.65 2.60
CA ILE A 218 -27.54 -33.87 3.36
C ILE A 218 -27.81 -34.98 4.38
N TRP A 219 -27.07 -36.08 4.26
CA TRP A 219 -27.23 -37.29 5.08
C TRP A 219 -26.02 -37.51 5.97
N PHE A 220 -26.22 -37.84 7.25
CA PHE A 220 -25.16 -38.21 8.17
C PHE A 220 -25.24 -39.70 8.53
N GLU A 221 -24.15 -40.46 8.39
CA GLU A 221 -24.13 -41.88 8.80
C GLU A 221 -23.95 -41.98 10.33
N SER A 222 -24.74 -42.85 10.97
CA SER A 222 -24.59 -43.21 12.37
C SER A 222 -23.17 -43.71 12.68
N TYR A 223 -22.67 -43.37 13.86
CA TYR A 223 -21.39 -43.90 14.34
C TYR A 223 -21.54 -45.29 14.97
N VAL A 224 -22.74 -45.62 15.45
CA VAL A 224 -23.04 -46.89 16.15
C VAL A 224 -23.51 -47.99 15.20
N ARG A 225 -24.23 -47.66 14.13
CA ARG A 225 -24.79 -48.64 13.18
C ARG A 225 -24.45 -48.27 11.74
N GLU A 226 -23.75 -49.16 11.02
CA GLU A 226 -23.50 -48.96 9.59
C GLU A 226 -24.80 -48.98 8.78
N ASN A 227 -24.84 -48.22 7.68
CA ASN A 227 -25.99 -48.04 6.79
C ASN A 227 -27.26 -47.40 7.43
N LEU A 228 -27.21 -46.96 8.69
CA LEU A 228 -28.25 -46.10 9.27
C LEU A 228 -27.90 -44.62 9.09
N TRP A 229 -28.84 -43.84 8.55
CA TRP A 229 -28.59 -42.42 8.20
C TRP A 229 -29.52 -41.44 8.91
N TYR A 230 -29.11 -40.17 8.95
CA TYR A 230 -29.88 -39.07 9.55
C TYR A 230 -30.07 -37.90 8.57
N LYS A 231 -31.31 -37.43 8.38
CA LYS A 231 -31.67 -36.19 7.64
C LYS A 231 -31.97 -35.05 8.62
N VAL A 232 -31.30 -33.91 8.48
CA VAL A 232 -31.55 -32.73 9.33
C VAL A 232 -32.80 -31.96 8.84
N ILE A 233 -33.79 -31.78 9.73
CA ILE A 233 -35.00 -30.98 9.50
C ILE A 233 -34.89 -29.58 10.10
N SER A 234 -34.35 -29.45 11.32
CA SER A 234 -34.16 -28.15 11.97
C SER A 234 -32.90 -28.08 12.81
N THR A 235 -32.38 -26.86 13.01
CA THR A 235 -31.22 -26.55 13.83
C THR A 235 -31.57 -25.63 14.98
N LEU A 236 -30.81 -25.67 16.08
CA LEU A 236 -30.92 -24.65 17.12
C LEU A 236 -30.58 -23.25 16.56
N PRO A 237 -31.24 -22.17 17.04
CA PRO A 237 -30.98 -20.80 16.57
C PRO A 237 -29.50 -20.36 16.63
N GLU A 238 -28.75 -20.91 17.59
CA GLU A 238 -27.31 -20.66 17.79
C GLU A 238 -26.43 -21.27 16.68
N PHE A 239 -26.93 -22.30 16.00
CA PHE A 239 -26.23 -23.02 14.92
C PHE A 239 -26.78 -22.70 13.52
N THR A 240 -28.02 -22.19 13.43
CA THR A 240 -28.74 -21.95 12.16
C THR A 240 -27.94 -21.13 11.13
N GLN A 241 -27.15 -20.13 11.54
CA GLN A 241 -26.30 -19.39 10.58
C GLN A 241 -25.20 -20.27 9.96
N ILE A 242 -24.55 -21.12 10.77
CA ILE A 242 -23.49 -22.03 10.30
C ILE A 242 -24.09 -23.08 9.37
N TRP A 243 -25.25 -23.63 9.74
CA TRP A 243 -25.98 -24.59 8.91
C TRP A 243 -26.44 -23.99 7.57
N ASN A 244 -27.06 -22.81 7.59
CA ASN A 244 -27.47 -22.13 6.35
C ASN A 244 -26.27 -21.82 5.45
N ASN A 245 -25.15 -21.37 6.03
CA ASN A 245 -23.90 -21.16 5.30
C ASN A 245 -23.40 -22.46 4.65
N PHE A 246 -23.43 -23.59 5.36
CA PHE A 246 -23.03 -24.90 4.82
C PHE A 246 -23.95 -25.34 3.68
N VAL A 247 -25.27 -25.27 3.88
CA VAL A 247 -26.27 -25.56 2.83
C VAL A 247 -26.05 -24.67 1.59
N TRP A 248 -25.74 -23.37 1.77
CA TRP A 248 -25.45 -22.47 0.66
C TRP A 248 -24.21 -22.91 -0.16
N LYS A 249 -23.14 -23.34 0.52
CA LYS A 249 -21.92 -23.90 -0.12
C LYS A 249 -22.19 -25.22 -0.84
N VAL A 250 -23.09 -26.04 -0.29
CA VAL A 250 -23.55 -27.29 -0.90
C VAL A 250 -24.34 -27.03 -2.20
N TYR A 251 -25.24 -26.04 -2.22
CA TYR A 251 -25.91 -25.63 -3.47
C TYR A 251 -24.94 -25.02 -4.50
N LEU A 252 -23.95 -24.19 -4.08
CA LEU A 252 -22.87 -23.77 -4.98
C LEU A 252 -22.16 -24.97 -5.60
N THR A 253 -21.85 -25.99 -4.79
CA THR A 253 -21.16 -27.20 -5.22
C THR A 253 -21.99 -27.99 -6.22
N LYS A 254 -23.29 -28.22 -5.95
CA LYS A 254 -24.21 -28.80 -6.93
C LYS A 254 -24.17 -28.04 -8.26
N TYR A 255 -24.41 -26.73 -8.25
CA TYR A 255 -24.55 -25.96 -9.50
C TYR A 255 -23.24 -25.93 -10.30
N VAL A 256 -22.08 -25.87 -9.66
CA VAL A 256 -20.78 -25.93 -10.33
C VAL A 256 -20.50 -27.32 -10.91
N LEU A 257 -20.86 -28.41 -10.21
CA LEU A 257 -20.67 -29.77 -10.71
C LEU A 257 -21.66 -30.15 -11.82
N ASP A 258 -22.93 -29.75 -11.70
CA ASP A 258 -23.93 -29.86 -12.77
C ASP A 258 -23.44 -29.14 -14.05
N TRP A 259 -22.83 -27.95 -13.91
CA TRP A 259 -22.28 -27.18 -15.01
C TRP A 259 -21.06 -27.84 -15.68
N ILE A 260 -20.10 -28.32 -14.88
CA ILE A 260 -18.90 -29.04 -15.36
C ILE A 260 -19.29 -30.34 -16.08
N HIS A 261 -20.32 -31.03 -15.59
CA HIS A 261 -20.85 -32.24 -16.22
C HIS A 261 -21.52 -31.94 -17.57
N MET A 262 -22.41 -30.94 -17.62
CA MET A 262 -23.06 -30.53 -18.88
C MET A 262 -22.09 -29.93 -19.91
N ASN A 263 -20.98 -29.32 -19.47
CA ASN A 263 -20.07 -28.59 -20.34
C ASN A 263 -18.62 -29.09 -20.15
N PRO A 264 -18.23 -30.27 -20.68
CA PRO A 264 -16.96 -30.94 -20.36
C PRO A 264 -15.65 -30.20 -20.69
N SER A 265 -15.73 -29.02 -21.30
CA SER A 265 -14.59 -28.19 -21.72
C SER A 265 -14.50 -26.84 -21.01
N VAL A 266 -15.33 -26.57 -20.00
CA VAL A 266 -15.25 -25.31 -19.23
C VAL A 266 -13.94 -25.22 -18.45
N LEU A 267 -13.41 -23.99 -18.38
CA LEU A 267 -12.28 -23.62 -17.55
C LEU A 267 -12.79 -22.84 -16.34
N PHE A 268 -12.00 -22.77 -15.26
CA PHE A 268 -12.36 -21.98 -14.08
C PHE A 268 -12.69 -20.51 -14.42
N LYS A 269 -12.04 -19.93 -15.43
CA LYS A 269 -12.32 -18.56 -15.88
C LYS A 269 -13.76 -18.37 -16.39
N ASP A 270 -14.43 -19.40 -16.91
CA ASP A 270 -15.81 -19.27 -17.42
C ASP A 270 -16.83 -18.92 -16.30
N LEU A 271 -16.43 -19.06 -15.02
CA LEU A 271 -17.16 -18.54 -13.86
C LEU A 271 -17.26 -17.00 -13.83
N GLU A 272 -16.42 -16.28 -14.58
CA GLU A 272 -16.38 -14.81 -14.66
C GLU A 272 -17.63 -14.22 -15.31
N SER A 273 -18.28 -14.95 -16.23
CA SER A 273 -19.42 -14.44 -17.01
C SER A 273 -20.36 -15.50 -17.61
N HIS A 274 -19.90 -16.72 -17.89
CA HIS A 274 -20.74 -17.76 -18.49
C HIS A 274 -21.58 -18.50 -17.46
N PHE A 275 -21.02 -18.84 -16.29
CA PHE A 275 -21.70 -19.62 -15.25
C PHE A 275 -23.00 -18.99 -14.75
N TYR A 276 -22.99 -17.70 -14.38
CA TYR A 276 -24.19 -17.00 -13.89
C TYR A 276 -25.34 -17.06 -14.90
N ASN A 277 -25.04 -16.74 -16.18
CA ASN A 277 -26.02 -16.77 -17.26
C ASN A 277 -26.54 -18.19 -17.52
N TRP A 278 -25.69 -19.22 -17.42
CA TRP A 278 -26.13 -20.62 -17.55
C TRP A 278 -27.07 -21.03 -16.41
N ILE A 279 -26.69 -20.82 -15.14
CA ILE A 279 -27.52 -21.27 -14.01
C ILE A 279 -28.82 -20.48 -13.90
N HIS A 280 -28.81 -19.18 -14.19
CA HIS A 280 -30.01 -18.35 -14.15
C HIS A 280 -31.04 -18.78 -15.21
N ASN A 281 -30.60 -19.01 -16.46
CA ASN A 281 -31.47 -19.50 -17.53
C ASN A 281 -31.98 -20.93 -17.29
N LEU A 282 -31.23 -21.76 -16.55
CA LEU A 282 -31.62 -23.14 -16.22
C LEU A 282 -32.57 -23.24 -15.01
N ARG A 283 -32.46 -22.32 -14.04
CA ARG A 283 -33.10 -22.46 -12.72
C ARG A 283 -34.01 -21.30 -12.28
N SER A 284 -34.17 -20.23 -13.05
CA SER A 284 -35.08 -19.16 -12.60
C SER A 284 -36.52 -19.69 -12.42
N GLY A 285 -37.13 -19.37 -11.28
CA GLY A 285 -38.40 -19.92 -10.82
C GLY A 285 -38.30 -21.19 -9.95
N ASP A 286 -37.13 -21.83 -9.83
CA ASP A 286 -36.87 -22.91 -8.86
C ASP A 286 -36.75 -22.31 -7.45
N LEU A 287 -37.58 -22.76 -6.51
CA LEU A 287 -37.65 -22.24 -5.15
C LEU A 287 -36.30 -22.30 -4.41
N PHE A 288 -35.48 -23.32 -4.69
CA PHE A 288 -34.17 -23.48 -4.05
C PHE A 288 -33.14 -22.53 -4.66
N TYR A 289 -33.16 -22.34 -5.98
CA TYR A 289 -32.30 -21.39 -6.68
C TYR A 289 -32.65 -19.93 -6.33
N GLU A 290 -33.92 -19.54 -6.39
CA GLU A 290 -34.36 -18.17 -6.09
C GLU A 290 -34.04 -17.80 -4.62
N LYS A 291 -34.13 -18.76 -3.69
CA LYS A 291 -33.62 -18.58 -2.33
C LYS A 291 -32.10 -18.39 -2.32
N TRP A 292 -31.35 -19.32 -2.92
CA TRP A 292 -29.88 -19.32 -2.91
C TRP A 292 -29.26 -18.06 -3.52
N ILE A 293 -29.80 -17.58 -4.65
CA ILE A 293 -29.33 -16.37 -5.33
C ILE A 293 -29.71 -15.09 -4.55
N SER A 294 -30.81 -15.10 -3.79
CA SER A 294 -31.23 -13.95 -2.98
C SER A 294 -30.30 -13.62 -1.80
N GLU A 295 -29.42 -14.56 -1.42
CA GLU A 295 -28.40 -14.36 -0.37
C GLU A 295 -27.11 -13.72 -0.91
N LEU A 296 -26.99 -13.50 -2.22
CA LEU A 296 -25.88 -12.78 -2.87
C LEU A 296 -26.17 -11.29 -3.08
N ASN A 297 -25.14 -10.54 -3.47
CA ASN A 297 -25.31 -9.19 -3.99
C ASN A 297 -25.95 -9.28 -5.41
N PRO A 298 -27.05 -8.58 -5.71
CA PRO A 298 -27.71 -8.62 -7.03
C PRO A 298 -26.84 -8.23 -8.23
N ARG A 299 -25.63 -7.68 -8.02
CA ARG A 299 -24.64 -7.40 -9.07
C ARG A 299 -23.60 -8.50 -9.28
N THR A 300 -23.59 -9.57 -8.47
CA THR A 300 -22.58 -10.64 -8.57
C THR A 300 -22.84 -11.53 -9.79
N GLN A 301 -22.05 -11.33 -10.85
CA GLN A 301 -22.01 -12.20 -12.03
C GLN A 301 -20.75 -13.09 -12.09
N ASP A 302 -19.66 -12.67 -11.44
CA ASP A 302 -18.42 -13.44 -11.32
C ASP A 302 -18.46 -14.36 -10.09
N PHE A 303 -18.39 -15.67 -10.33
CA PHE A 303 -18.42 -16.71 -9.28
C PHE A 303 -17.03 -17.24 -8.90
N ARG A 304 -15.94 -16.78 -9.53
CA ARG A 304 -14.57 -17.26 -9.26
C ARG A 304 -14.20 -17.15 -7.77
N LEU A 305 -14.51 -16.02 -7.14
CA LEU A 305 -14.18 -15.78 -5.72
C LEU A 305 -15.01 -16.68 -4.78
N LEU A 306 -16.27 -16.96 -5.12
CA LEU A 306 -17.16 -17.87 -4.39
C LEU A 306 -16.65 -19.31 -4.47
N VAL A 307 -16.22 -19.74 -5.67
CA VAL A 307 -15.69 -21.07 -5.94
C VAL A 307 -14.33 -21.27 -5.27
N VAL A 308 -13.37 -20.34 -5.41
CA VAL A 308 -12.04 -20.48 -4.78
C VAL A 308 -12.11 -20.63 -3.26
N ASN A 309 -13.00 -19.88 -2.58
CA ASN A 309 -13.19 -20.01 -1.13
C ASN A 309 -13.91 -21.30 -0.70
N ASN A 310 -14.46 -22.09 -1.63
CA ASN A 310 -15.15 -23.36 -1.37
C ASN A 310 -14.58 -24.54 -2.19
N MET A 311 -13.46 -24.35 -2.89
CA MET A 311 -12.94 -25.28 -3.90
C MET A 311 -12.62 -26.67 -3.33
N TYR A 312 -12.28 -26.77 -2.04
CA TYR A 312 -12.08 -28.05 -1.37
C TYR A 312 -13.35 -28.92 -1.38
N LEU A 313 -14.54 -28.36 -1.11
CA LEU A 313 -15.82 -29.08 -1.20
C LEU A 313 -16.12 -29.46 -2.64
N ILE A 314 -15.95 -28.51 -3.57
CA ILE A 314 -16.25 -28.73 -4.99
C ILE A 314 -15.39 -29.84 -5.57
N TRP A 315 -14.09 -29.89 -5.24
CA TRP A 315 -13.21 -30.98 -5.65
C TRP A 315 -13.48 -32.29 -4.89
N HIS A 316 -13.76 -32.24 -3.58
CA HIS A 316 -14.07 -33.43 -2.77
C HIS A 316 -15.26 -34.20 -3.37
N GLU A 317 -16.34 -33.49 -3.64
CA GLU A 317 -17.54 -34.07 -4.23
C GLU A 317 -17.31 -34.52 -5.68
N ALA A 318 -16.56 -33.75 -6.49
CA ALA A 318 -16.13 -34.19 -7.83
C ALA A 318 -15.32 -35.50 -7.80
N TYR A 319 -14.50 -35.71 -6.77
CA TYR A 319 -13.69 -36.92 -6.62
C TYR A 319 -14.55 -38.14 -6.27
N PHE A 320 -15.53 -37.99 -5.37
CA PHE A 320 -16.45 -39.08 -5.02
C PHE A 320 -17.48 -39.39 -6.12
N LEU A 321 -17.84 -38.41 -6.96
CA LEU A 321 -18.63 -38.62 -8.18
C LEU A 321 -17.81 -39.25 -9.34
N GLY A 322 -16.49 -39.38 -9.20
CA GLY A 322 -15.61 -40.12 -10.11
C GLY A 322 -14.87 -39.28 -11.15
N SER A 323 -14.22 -39.96 -12.11
CA SER A 323 -13.38 -39.33 -13.14
C SER A 323 -14.16 -38.38 -14.06
N ASP A 324 -15.44 -38.68 -14.30
CA ASP A 324 -16.34 -37.85 -15.12
C ASP A 324 -16.69 -36.49 -14.51
N TYR A 325 -16.19 -36.20 -13.31
CA TYR A 325 -16.18 -34.86 -12.71
C TYR A 325 -14.75 -34.41 -12.39
N SER A 326 -14.02 -35.22 -11.61
CA SER A 326 -12.70 -34.82 -11.05
C SER A 326 -11.55 -34.71 -12.05
N GLU A 327 -11.64 -35.33 -13.24
CA GLU A 327 -10.59 -35.24 -14.28
C GLU A 327 -10.90 -34.21 -15.38
N LYS A 328 -11.94 -33.38 -15.23
CA LYS A 328 -12.31 -32.34 -16.22
C LYS A 328 -11.31 -31.16 -16.25
N PRO A 329 -11.14 -30.46 -17.39
CA PRO A 329 -10.20 -29.33 -17.54
C PRO A 329 -10.25 -28.29 -16.42
N PHE A 330 -11.47 -27.94 -15.98
CA PHE A 330 -11.76 -27.09 -14.81
C PHE A 330 -10.91 -27.41 -13.56
N PHE A 331 -10.60 -28.69 -13.29
CA PHE A 331 -9.74 -29.10 -12.18
C PHE A 331 -8.27 -29.39 -12.59
N GLN A 332 -8.01 -29.62 -13.87
CA GLN A 332 -6.68 -30.00 -14.38
C GLN A 332 -5.65 -28.86 -14.29
N ASP A 333 -6.09 -27.61 -14.49
CA ASP A 333 -5.24 -26.42 -14.32
C ASP A 333 -4.83 -26.19 -12.84
N GLU A 334 -5.52 -26.84 -11.89
CA GLU A 334 -5.86 -26.12 -10.67
C GLU A 334 -5.69 -26.85 -9.32
N TRP A 335 -6.42 -27.91 -8.96
CA TRP A 335 -6.55 -28.24 -7.50
C TRP A 335 -6.41 -29.69 -7.01
N SER A 336 -6.11 -30.70 -7.84
CA SER A 336 -6.10 -32.11 -7.40
C SER A 336 -5.22 -32.41 -6.15
N PRO A 337 -5.80 -32.69 -4.95
CA PRO A 337 -5.07 -33.04 -3.74
C PRO A 337 -4.52 -34.47 -3.85
N GLY A 338 -3.33 -34.58 -4.42
CA GLY A 338 -2.66 -35.85 -4.71
C GLY A 338 -1.39 -35.62 -5.51
N ARG A 339 -1.47 -34.85 -6.60
CA ARG A 339 -0.28 -34.37 -7.32
C ARG A 339 0.65 -33.55 -6.40
N TYR A 340 0.05 -32.69 -5.57
CA TYR A 340 0.72 -31.90 -4.53
C TYR A 340 1.36 -32.70 -3.38
N SER A 341 1.13 -34.02 -3.32
CA SER A 341 1.83 -34.92 -2.39
C SER A 341 2.49 -36.10 -3.12
N THR A 342 2.91 -35.91 -4.37
CA THR A 342 3.95 -36.76 -4.96
C THR A 342 5.31 -36.08 -4.82
N ASN A 343 6.32 -36.84 -4.37
CA ASN A 343 7.68 -36.35 -4.27
C ASN A 343 8.34 -36.26 -5.65
N GLY A 344 7.96 -35.23 -6.43
CA GLY A 344 8.93 -34.55 -7.28
C GLY A 344 10.10 -34.18 -6.37
N LYS A 345 11.21 -34.92 -6.49
CA LYS A 345 12.24 -35.00 -5.44
C LYS A 345 12.66 -33.59 -5.03
N LYS A 346 12.37 -33.18 -3.79
CA LYS A 346 13.13 -32.10 -3.15
C LYS A 346 14.58 -32.55 -3.17
N SER A 347 15.37 -31.95 -4.07
CA SER A 347 16.81 -32.11 -4.05
C SER A 347 17.27 -31.53 -2.72
N ASN A 348 17.60 -32.40 -1.79
CA ASN A 348 18.28 -32.03 -0.55
C ASN A 348 19.76 -31.69 -0.84
N SER A 349 19.99 -30.90 -1.89
CA SER A 349 21.15 -30.03 -2.02
C SER A 349 21.12 -29.12 -0.81
N LYS A 350 21.99 -29.40 0.17
CA LYS A 350 22.09 -28.63 1.41
C LYS A 350 22.69 -27.23 1.19
N SER A 351 23.21 -26.97 -0.01
CA SER A 351 23.59 -25.65 -0.51
C SER A 351 22.36 -24.87 -1.03
N PRO A 352 22.29 -23.54 -0.81
CA PRO A 352 21.36 -22.69 -1.56
C PRO A 352 21.68 -22.71 -3.06
N GLU A 353 20.71 -22.28 -3.88
CA GLU A 353 20.92 -22.01 -5.31
C GLU A 353 21.86 -20.80 -5.47
N GLN A 354 22.82 -20.88 -6.41
CA GLN A 354 23.67 -19.74 -6.73
C GLN A 354 22.90 -18.67 -7.51
N THR A 355 23.20 -17.42 -7.16
CA THR A 355 22.69 -16.21 -7.81
C THR A 355 23.42 -16.01 -9.13
N ILE A 356 22.70 -16.19 -10.25
CA ILE A 356 23.26 -16.01 -11.58
C ILE A 356 23.47 -14.52 -11.85
N VAL A 357 24.66 -14.17 -12.36
CA VAL A 357 25.04 -12.79 -12.68
C VAL A 357 25.81 -12.66 -14.00
N THR A 358 25.79 -11.46 -14.58
CA THR A 358 26.70 -11.11 -15.69
C THR A 358 28.12 -10.85 -15.17
N PRO A 359 29.17 -10.87 -16.02
CA PRO A 359 30.53 -10.54 -15.60
C PRO A 359 30.69 -9.10 -15.09
N THR A 360 29.86 -8.17 -15.58
CA THR A 360 29.79 -6.77 -15.09
C THR A 360 29.30 -6.72 -13.65
N VAL A 361 28.20 -7.41 -13.36
CA VAL A 361 27.55 -7.41 -12.04
C VAL A 361 28.35 -8.24 -11.03
N TYR A 362 28.96 -9.34 -11.45
CA TYR A 362 29.85 -10.15 -10.59
C TYR A 362 30.92 -9.29 -9.92
N ARG A 363 31.59 -8.40 -10.67
CA ARG A 363 32.63 -7.47 -10.16
C ARG A 363 32.15 -6.48 -9.10
N TRP A 364 30.84 -6.29 -8.95
CA TRP A 364 30.24 -5.40 -7.94
C TRP A 364 29.71 -6.13 -6.71
N PHE A 365 29.30 -7.40 -6.87
CA PHE A 365 28.65 -8.17 -5.82
C PHE A 365 29.51 -9.29 -5.24
N ASN A 366 30.61 -9.68 -5.91
CA ASN A 366 31.55 -10.71 -5.42
C ASN A 366 32.00 -10.41 -3.99
N ASP A 367 32.37 -9.18 -3.69
CA ASP A 367 32.94 -8.82 -2.37
C ASP A 367 31.87 -8.76 -1.26
N ILE A 368 30.58 -8.79 -1.66
CA ILE A 368 29.41 -8.83 -0.78
C ILE A 368 28.91 -10.28 -0.59
N PHE A 369 29.01 -11.11 -1.64
CA PHE A 369 28.42 -12.45 -1.72
C PHE A 369 29.36 -13.50 -2.35
N PRO A 370 30.63 -13.64 -1.90
CA PRO A 370 31.70 -14.31 -2.66
C PRO A 370 31.50 -15.82 -2.89
N THR A 371 30.62 -16.45 -2.11
CA THR A 371 30.30 -17.88 -2.19
C THR A 371 28.93 -18.18 -2.80
N LEU A 372 28.17 -17.15 -3.21
CA LEU A 372 26.77 -17.28 -3.64
C LEU A 372 26.54 -16.86 -5.09
N LEU A 373 27.51 -16.25 -5.78
CA LEU A 373 27.37 -15.86 -7.18
C LEU A 373 27.84 -16.98 -8.13
N ASP A 374 27.26 -17.03 -9.32
CA ASP A 374 27.77 -17.77 -10.49
C ASP A 374 27.74 -16.84 -11.72
N ALA A 375 28.86 -16.72 -12.42
CA ALA A 375 29.02 -15.77 -13.52
C ALA A 375 28.89 -16.48 -14.87
N ILE A 376 27.89 -16.08 -15.66
CA ILE A 376 27.66 -16.63 -16.99
C ILE A 376 28.03 -15.59 -18.04
N GLU A 377 28.77 -15.98 -19.08
CA GLU A 377 28.98 -15.16 -20.26
C GLU A 377 27.83 -15.38 -21.26
N PRO A 378 27.19 -14.33 -21.79
CA PRO A 378 26.12 -14.48 -22.80
C PRO A 378 26.61 -15.16 -24.08
N ALA A 379 25.83 -16.13 -24.58
CA ALA A 379 26.01 -16.67 -25.92
C ALA A 379 25.86 -15.55 -26.97
N ASN A 380 26.72 -15.56 -27.99
CA ASN A 380 26.81 -14.53 -29.04
C ASN A 380 27.10 -13.11 -28.53
N TYR A 381 28.03 -12.95 -27.58
CA TYR A 381 28.53 -11.64 -27.13
C TYR A 381 29.33 -10.93 -28.25
N ASN A 382 28.66 -10.06 -29.01
CA ASN A 382 29.26 -9.18 -30.02
C ASN A 382 29.86 -7.93 -29.36
N GLU A 383 31.17 -7.88 -29.14
CA GLU A 383 31.90 -6.66 -28.68
C GLU A 383 31.71 -5.42 -29.61
N SER A 384 31.21 -5.63 -30.82
CA SER A 384 30.91 -4.57 -31.79
C SER A 384 29.65 -3.75 -31.46
N GLU A 385 28.72 -4.26 -30.67
CA GLU A 385 27.40 -3.63 -30.45
C GLU A 385 27.33 -2.79 -29.16
N ASP A 386 28.01 -3.19 -28.07
CA ASP A 386 28.13 -2.39 -26.82
C ASP A 386 29.03 -1.13 -26.95
N ASN A 387 29.32 -0.70 -28.18
CA ASN A 387 30.41 0.21 -28.50
C ASN A 387 29.99 1.70 -28.53
N TRP A 388 29.36 2.16 -27.44
CA TRP A 388 29.15 3.60 -27.18
C TRP A 388 30.48 4.36 -26.92
N SER A 389 31.58 3.64 -26.74
CA SER A 389 32.93 4.19 -26.47
C SER A 389 33.68 4.70 -27.71
N LYS A 390 32.99 5.37 -28.65
CA LYS A 390 33.62 5.90 -29.88
C LYS A 390 34.17 7.32 -29.73
N HIS A 391 35.40 7.38 -29.22
CA HIS A 391 36.45 8.35 -29.53
C HIS A 391 36.10 9.85 -29.65
N VAL A 392 36.59 10.62 -28.67
CA VAL A 392 37.15 11.96 -28.93
C VAL A 392 38.62 11.93 -28.45
N GLU A 393 39.56 11.78 -29.38
CA GLU A 393 40.99 12.00 -29.08
C GLU A 393 41.28 13.51 -29.07
N PHE A 394 41.83 14.06 -27.99
CA PHE A 394 42.51 15.36 -28.06
C PHE A 394 43.73 15.48 -27.13
N SER A 395 44.48 16.56 -27.33
CA SER A 395 45.92 16.65 -27.07
C SER A 395 46.32 16.82 -25.60
N LYS A 396 47.38 16.12 -25.19
CA LYS A 396 48.15 16.43 -23.98
C LYS A 396 48.61 17.90 -23.99
N HIS A 397 48.41 18.60 -22.88
CA HIS A 397 49.08 19.87 -22.56
C HIS A 397 49.75 19.73 -21.19
N GLU A 398 50.93 20.32 -21.01
CA GLU A 398 51.73 20.18 -19.79
C GLU A 398 51.28 21.13 -18.68
N PHE A 399 51.38 20.68 -17.42
CA PHE A 399 50.89 21.42 -16.26
C PHE A 399 52.01 22.20 -15.57
N LYS A 400 51.71 23.44 -15.17
CA LYS A 400 52.46 24.21 -14.15
C LYS A 400 51.59 24.41 -12.91
N GLU A 401 52.20 24.34 -11.74
CA GLU A 401 51.55 24.70 -10.48
C GLU A 401 51.67 26.21 -10.21
N LEU A 402 50.55 26.87 -9.90
CA LEU A 402 50.54 28.28 -9.51
C LEU A 402 51.21 28.46 -8.16
N LYS A 403 52.33 29.18 -8.15
CA LYS A 403 52.98 29.65 -6.92
C LYS A 403 52.63 31.11 -6.69
N HIS A 404 51.55 31.33 -5.93
CA HIS A 404 51.13 32.67 -5.54
C HIS A 404 52.31 33.46 -4.96
N LYS A 405 52.64 34.58 -5.60
CA LYS A 405 53.32 35.70 -4.94
C LYS A 405 52.26 36.58 -4.29
N GLU A 406 52.68 37.41 -3.35
CA GLU A 406 51.82 38.27 -2.51
C GLU A 406 51.15 39.43 -3.28
N THR A 407 51.05 39.34 -4.61
CA THR A 407 50.36 40.31 -5.48
C THR A 407 49.98 39.62 -6.79
N ILE A 408 48.69 39.28 -6.94
CA ILE A 408 48.15 38.67 -8.17
C ILE A 408 48.08 39.75 -9.26
N ILE A 409 48.61 39.47 -10.46
CA ILE A 409 48.65 40.44 -11.56
C ILE A 409 47.71 39.99 -12.69
N PHE A 410 46.44 40.41 -12.59
CA PHE A 410 45.43 40.18 -13.62
C PHE A 410 45.82 40.85 -14.95
N ARG A 411 45.82 40.11 -16.06
CA ARG A 411 46.19 40.60 -17.40
C ARG A 411 45.40 39.93 -18.52
N GLY A 412 44.31 40.55 -18.95
CA GLY A 412 43.49 40.07 -20.05
C GLY A 412 42.08 39.78 -19.59
N LEU A 413 41.16 40.58 -20.09
CA LEU A 413 39.72 40.52 -19.82
C LEU A 413 39.03 40.74 -21.17
N ILE A 414 38.12 39.83 -21.54
CA ILE A 414 37.27 39.97 -22.72
C ILE A 414 35.83 39.85 -22.22
N SER A 415 35.04 40.91 -22.41
CA SER A 415 33.72 41.07 -21.82
C SER A 415 32.61 40.91 -22.86
N GLU A 416 31.47 40.39 -22.42
CA GLU A 416 30.23 40.39 -23.21
C GLU A 416 29.48 41.72 -23.05
N ASN A 417 29.48 42.23 -21.81
CA ASN A 417 28.84 43.46 -21.37
C ASN A 417 29.75 44.15 -20.33
N GLU A 418 29.38 45.35 -19.86
CA GLU A 418 30.22 46.15 -18.94
C GLU A 418 30.59 45.45 -17.61
N ASN A 419 29.82 44.44 -17.19
CA ASN A 419 29.97 43.79 -15.87
C ASN A 419 30.30 42.27 -15.94
N THR A 420 30.47 41.65 -17.12
CA THR A 420 30.69 40.18 -17.25
C THR A 420 31.79 39.81 -18.24
N TYR A 421 32.62 38.82 -17.88
CA TYR A 421 33.75 38.35 -18.68
C TYR A 421 33.59 36.90 -19.14
N HIS A 422 33.93 36.61 -20.40
CA HIS A 422 34.06 35.25 -20.92
C HIS A 422 35.25 34.49 -20.31
N GLN A 423 36.37 35.19 -20.10
CA GLN A 423 37.63 34.62 -19.63
C GLN A 423 38.45 35.64 -18.81
N VAL A 424 39.30 35.11 -17.93
CA VAL A 424 40.27 35.88 -17.13
C VAL A 424 41.61 35.14 -17.06
N GLN A 425 42.71 35.89 -17.05
CA GLN A 425 44.04 35.33 -16.80
C GLN A 425 44.50 35.60 -15.36
N ILE A 426 44.89 34.53 -14.65
CA ILE A 426 45.53 34.56 -13.34
C ILE A 426 46.97 34.05 -13.51
N ASP A 427 47.94 34.95 -13.31
CA ASP A 427 49.37 34.73 -13.57
C ASP A 427 49.65 34.18 -14.99
N GLU A 428 49.94 32.88 -15.14
CA GLU A 428 50.17 32.22 -16.44
C GLU A 428 48.95 31.40 -16.94
N ILE A 429 47.87 31.26 -16.16
CA ILE A 429 46.74 30.38 -16.47
C ILE A 429 45.51 31.19 -16.90
N ILE A 430 44.89 30.78 -18.01
CA ILE A 430 43.60 31.31 -18.50
C ILE A 430 42.45 30.42 -17.97
N ILE A 431 41.43 31.08 -17.41
CA ILE A 431 40.21 30.47 -16.89
C ILE A 431 39.02 31.08 -17.64
N ASN A 432 38.19 30.23 -18.22
CA ASN A 432 37.00 30.56 -19.00
C ASN A 432 35.74 30.23 -18.21
N ILE A 433 34.60 30.78 -18.62
CA ILE A 433 33.30 30.18 -18.27
C ILE A 433 33.28 28.73 -18.81
N GLY A 434 32.84 27.79 -17.98
CA GLY A 434 32.84 26.36 -18.25
C GLY A 434 34.11 25.60 -17.84
N ASP A 435 35.17 26.28 -17.39
CA ASP A 435 36.33 25.60 -16.78
C ASP A 435 36.04 25.10 -15.36
N CYS A 436 36.74 24.04 -14.95
CA CYS A 436 36.71 23.54 -13.58
C CYS A 436 37.92 24.01 -12.76
N CYS A 437 37.70 24.35 -11.49
CA CYS A 437 38.71 24.90 -10.59
C CYS A 437 38.70 24.21 -9.21
N GLU A 438 39.88 24.06 -8.61
CA GLU A 438 40.03 23.77 -7.18
C GLU A 438 40.01 25.08 -6.39
N ILE A 439 39.19 25.15 -5.34
CA ILE A 439 38.99 26.34 -4.49
C ILE A 439 39.67 26.13 -3.13
N TYR A 440 40.15 27.21 -2.52
CA TYR A 440 40.62 27.19 -1.13
C TYR A 440 39.46 26.94 -0.15
N ASN A 441 39.63 25.97 0.76
CA ASN A 441 38.66 25.65 1.80
C ASN A 441 38.62 26.77 2.87
N ASP A 442 37.43 27.31 3.14
CA ASP A 442 37.19 28.37 4.14
C ASP A 442 37.48 27.94 5.60
N ALA A 443 37.60 26.63 5.88
CA ALA A 443 37.79 26.10 7.24
C ALA A 443 38.86 24.99 7.33
N SER A 444 39.76 25.09 8.31
CA SER A 444 40.91 24.20 8.47
C SER A 444 40.59 22.88 9.21
N THR A 445 40.02 21.91 8.49
CA THR A 445 39.97 20.49 8.92
C THR A 445 40.31 19.56 7.75
N GLU A 446 41.36 18.75 7.94
CA GLU A 446 41.91 17.76 7.00
C GLU A 446 42.50 18.28 5.67
N PRO A 447 43.85 18.20 5.46
CA PRO A 447 44.51 18.64 4.22
C PRO A 447 44.19 17.81 2.95
N SER A 448 43.41 16.75 3.07
CA SER A 448 43.11 15.74 2.03
C SER A 448 41.94 16.10 1.12
N VAL A 449 41.01 16.93 1.59
CA VAL A 449 39.75 17.22 0.88
C VAL A 449 39.94 18.33 -0.15
N ARG A 450 39.62 18.06 -1.42
CA ARG A 450 39.70 19.04 -2.52
C ARG A 450 38.30 19.52 -2.89
N TRP A 451 38.05 20.82 -2.76
CA TRP A 451 36.81 21.44 -3.21
C TRP A 451 36.93 21.82 -4.68
N ILE A 452 36.11 21.21 -5.54
CA ILE A 452 36.15 21.44 -6.99
C ILE A 452 34.82 22.06 -7.43
N CYS A 453 34.89 23.06 -8.31
CA CYS A 453 33.72 23.72 -8.88
C CYS A 453 33.82 23.89 -10.39
N TYR A 454 32.66 24.07 -11.03
CA TYR A 454 32.49 24.43 -12.45
C TYR A 454 32.10 25.90 -12.54
N ILE A 455 32.91 26.73 -13.22
CA ILE A 455 32.71 28.18 -13.31
C ILE A 455 31.54 28.51 -14.24
N THR A 456 30.47 29.12 -13.71
CA THR A 456 29.27 29.50 -14.48
C THR A 456 29.26 30.96 -14.92
N ALA A 457 29.91 31.87 -14.19
CA ALA A 457 30.09 33.25 -14.63
C ALA A 457 31.30 33.92 -13.96
N ILE A 458 31.89 34.91 -14.65
CA ILE A 458 32.95 35.79 -14.13
C ILE A 458 32.43 37.23 -14.22
N ILE A 459 32.46 37.97 -13.11
CA ILE A 459 31.71 39.21 -12.91
C ILE A 459 32.64 40.31 -12.38
N ASN A 460 32.54 41.51 -12.97
CA ASN A 460 33.08 42.73 -12.40
C ASN A 460 31.99 43.51 -11.67
N ASP A 461 32.31 44.06 -10.50
CA ASP A 461 31.52 45.09 -9.83
C ASP A 461 32.49 46.14 -9.27
N LYS A 462 31.96 47.29 -8.85
CA LYS A 462 32.71 48.41 -8.23
C LYS A 462 33.46 48.04 -6.93
N SER A 463 33.34 46.80 -6.48
CA SER A 463 34.04 46.21 -5.33
C SER A 463 35.08 45.13 -5.71
N GLY A 464 35.32 44.84 -6.99
CA GLY A 464 36.32 43.87 -7.46
C GLY A 464 35.78 42.82 -8.45
N ASP A 465 36.64 41.86 -8.78
CA ASP A 465 36.34 40.73 -9.67
C ASP A 465 35.94 39.47 -8.89
N PHE A 466 34.81 38.87 -9.28
CA PHE A 466 34.18 37.75 -8.60
C PHE A 466 33.82 36.61 -9.55
N ILE A 467 33.69 35.40 -9.02
CA ILE A 467 33.20 34.22 -9.72
C ILE A 467 31.85 33.76 -9.17
N LYS A 468 31.03 33.19 -10.07
CA LYS A 468 29.92 32.30 -9.73
C LYS A 468 30.22 30.91 -10.27
N PHE A 469 29.81 29.89 -9.54
CA PHE A 469 30.09 28.51 -9.89
C PHE A 469 29.11 27.53 -9.24
N VAL A 470 29.15 26.29 -9.73
CA VAL A 470 28.46 25.11 -9.19
C VAL A 470 29.49 24.19 -8.53
N TRP A 471 29.18 23.64 -7.36
CA TRP A 471 30.03 22.64 -6.70
C TRP A 471 29.96 21.28 -7.42
N LEU A 472 31.12 20.67 -7.65
CA LEU A 472 31.23 19.26 -8.06
C LEU A 472 31.47 18.40 -6.82
N TYR A 473 30.66 17.36 -6.64
CA TYR A 473 30.70 16.48 -5.48
C TYR A 473 31.58 15.26 -5.78
N SER A 474 32.36 14.81 -4.79
CA SER A 474 33.08 13.55 -4.89
C SER A 474 32.13 12.37 -4.63
N ARG A 475 32.57 11.16 -4.97
CA ARG A 475 31.84 9.91 -4.68
C ARG A 475 31.39 9.79 -3.22
N ASN A 476 32.19 10.29 -2.28
CA ASN A 476 31.92 10.27 -0.83
C ASN A 476 30.91 11.33 -0.33
N ASP A 477 30.61 12.35 -1.14
CA ASP A 477 29.57 13.35 -0.84
C ASP A 477 28.17 12.91 -1.28
N THR A 478 28.08 11.75 -1.93
CA THR A 478 26.84 11.18 -2.52
C THR A 478 26.40 9.89 -1.80
N LEU A 479 25.30 9.28 -2.26
CA LEU A 479 24.86 7.96 -1.80
C LEU A 479 25.87 6.82 -2.08
N LEU A 480 26.94 7.06 -2.86
CA LEU A 480 27.97 6.06 -3.19
C LEU A 480 29.11 5.95 -2.16
N GLN A 481 29.08 6.76 -1.10
CA GLN A 481 30.03 6.72 0.01
C GLN A 481 30.35 5.30 0.51
N ASN A 482 31.59 5.07 0.95
CA ASN A 482 32.07 3.79 1.50
C ASN A 482 32.06 2.57 0.54
N LEU A 483 31.80 2.76 -0.76
CA LEU A 483 32.00 1.73 -1.80
C LEU A 483 33.46 1.65 -2.32
N ASP A 484 34.37 2.44 -1.75
CA ASP A 484 35.70 2.72 -2.31
C ASP A 484 36.84 1.86 -1.75
N LYS A 485 36.56 0.85 -0.90
CA LYS A 485 37.63 0.11 -0.21
C LYS A 485 38.49 -0.77 -1.11
N ASP A 486 37.90 -1.35 -2.16
CA ASP A 486 38.56 -2.39 -2.97
C ASP A 486 38.39 -2.18 -4.50
N LEU A 487 37.75 -1.08 -4.94
CA LEU A 487 37.45 -0.82 -6.36
C LEU A 487 38.45 0.12 -7.03
N ASN A 488 38.96 -0.30 -8.21
CA ASN A 488 39.81 0.39 -9.19
C ASN A 488 40.14 1.89 -8.90
N PRO A 489 41.43 2.30 -8.79
CA PRO A 489 41.84 3.66 -8.44
C PRO A 489 41.35 4.76 -9.40
N ASN A 490 40.88 4.45 -10.61
CA ASN A 490 40.22 5.46 -11.45
C ASN A 490 38.88 5.93 -10.88
N LYS A 491 38.18 5.14 -10.04
CA LYS A 491 36.85 5.51 -9.50
C LYS A 491 36.89 6.62 -8.45
N SER A 492 38.04 6.89 -7.82
CA SER A 492 38.22 8.05 -6.95
C SER A 492 38.35 9.38 -7.70
N LYS A 493 38.54 9.33 -9.03
CA LYS A 493 38.53 10.49 -9.95
C LYS A 493 37.15 10.78 -10.53
N GLU A 494 36.10 10.07 -10.09
CA GLU A 494 34.71 10.31 -10.48
C GLU A 494 34.11 11.46 -9.66
N LEU A 495 33.65 12.51 -10.37
CA LEU A 495 32.93 13.65 -9.83
C LEU A 495 31.47 13.64 -10.30
N PHE A 496 30.62 14.35 -9.57
CA PHE A 496 29.21 14.55 -9.89
C PHE A 496 28.87 16.03 -9.92
N PHE A 497 28.26 16.50 -11.01
CA PHE A 497 27.71 17.86 -11.09
C PHE A 497 26.53 18.01 -10.11
N THR A 498 26.18 19.22 -9.69
CA THR A 498 25.05 19.43 -8.76
C THR A 498 24.25 20.67 -9.14
N LEU A 499 23.18 20.98 -8.40
CA LEU A 499 22.57 22.32 -8.42
C LEU A 499 22.94 23.14 -7.16
N HIS A 500 23.93 22.68 -6.38
CA HIS A 500 24.47 23.45 -5.27
C HIS A 500 25.43 24.51 -5.81
N CYS A 501 24.97 25.75 -5.86
CA CYS A 501 25.67 26.85 -6.48
C CYS A 501 25.94 28.00 -5.53
N GLU A 502 27.06 28.67 -5.76
CA GLU A 502 27.46 29.88 -5.05
C GLU A 502 26.95 31.14 -5.79
N CYS A 503 25.86 31.02 -6.55
CA CYS A 503 25.33 32.09 -7.40
C CYS A 503 24.80 33.33 -6.62
N THR A 504 24.85 33.30 -5.26
CA THR A 504 24.52 34.38 -4.32
C THR A 504 25.69 34.90 -3.45
N LYS A 505 26.72 34.09 -3.15
CA LYS A 505 27.91 34.51 -2.37
C LYS A 505 28.94 35.16 -3.30
N ARG A 506 29.57 36.24 -2.86
CA ARG A 506 30.63 36.91 -3.62
C ARG A 506 31.99 36.25 -3.34
N TRP A 507 32.40 35.32 -4.21
CA TRP A 507 33.72 34.69 -4.16
C TRP A 507 34.72 35.47 -5.02
N PRO A 508 35.83 35.99 -4.47
CA PRO A 508 36.84 36.71 -5.25
C PRO A 508 37.67 35.73 -6.10
N LEU A 509 38.25 36.20 -7.21
CA LEU A 509 39.15 35.38 -8.06
C LEU A 509 40.32 34.75 -7.28
N SER A 510 40.79 35.40 -6.21
CA SER A 510 41.86 34.90 -5.34
C SER A 510 41.50 33.63 -4.54
N SER A 511 40.23 33.20 -4.54
CA SER A 511 39.83 31.92 -3.95
C SER A 511 40.18 30.71 -4.83
N ILE A 512 40.54 30.92 -6.11
CA ILE A 512 40.98 29.85 -7.00
C ILE A 512 42.42 29.44 -6.67
N LYS A 513 42.61 28.16 -6.36
CA LYS A 513 43.90 27.54 -6.03
C LYS A 513 44.61 26.96 -7.27
N ARG A 514 43.86 26.33 -8.18
CA ARG A 514 44.33 25.88 -9.50
C ARG A 514 43.15 25.54 -10.42
N LYS A 515 43.37 25.60 -11.73
CA LYS A 515 42.50 24.96 -12.73
C LYS A 515 42.67 23.44 -12.67
N VAL A 516 41.59 22.68 -12.84
CA VAL A 516 41.57 21.21 -12.93
C VAL A 516 40.81 20.77 -14.17
N PHE A 517 41.11 19.59 -14.69
CA PHE A 517 40.49 19.05 -15.90
C PHE A 517 39.43 18.02 -15.54
N VAL A 518 38.22 18.18 -16.09
CA VAL A 518 37.07 17.30 -15.81
C VAL A 518 36.41 16.95 -17.14
N ASN A 519 36.50 15.69 -17.56
CA ASN A 519 35.82 15.23 -18.77
C ASN A 519 34.34 14.99 -18.45
N PHE A 520 33.45 15.76 -19.08
CA PHE A 520 32.01 15.56 -18.96
C PHE A 520 31.53 14.54 -20.01
N GLY A 521 30.79 13.52 -19.57
CA GLY A 521 30.23 12.46 -20.41
C GLY A 521 31.14 11.24 -20.65
N ASP A 522 32.46 11.38 -20.49
CA ASP A 522 33.40 10.26 -20.66
C ASP A 522 33.22 9.16 -19.61
N SER A 523 33.36 7.90 -20.02
CA SER A 523 33.19 6.75 -19.11
C SER A 523 34.36 6.55 -18.13
N LYS A 524 35.57 7.02 -18.47
CA LYS A 524 36.83 6.75 -17.74
C LYS A 524 37.87 7.86 -18.02
N VAL A 525 38.70 8.19 -17.03
CA VAL A 525 39.99 8.85 -17.27
C VAL A 525 40.95 7.86 -17.97
N PRO A 526 41.75 8.25 -18.99
CA PRO A 526 42.69 7.34 -19.66
C PRO A 526 43.68 6.68 -18.70
N TYR A 527 43.84 5.35 -18.78
CA TYR A 527 44.72 4.56 -17.89
C TYR A 527 46.20 5.00 -17.87
N SER A 528 46.65 5.82 -18.82
CA SER A 528 48.01 6.37 -18.89
C SER A 528 48.21 7.70 -18.14
N SER A 529 47.18 8.32 -17.56
CA SER A 529 47.29 9.63 -16.90
C SER A 529 47.59 9.50 -15.40
N ASN A 530 48.88 9.47 -15.06
CA ASN A 530 49.37 9.65 -13.69
C ASN A 530 49.23 11.12 -13.19
N ASN A 531 48.21 11.85 -13.65
CA ASN A 531 47.95 13.24 -13.31
C ASN A 531 46.80 13.32 -12.30
N ASP A 532 47.08 13.86 -11.11
CA ASP A 532 46.09 14.02 -10.04
C ASP A 532 45.11 15.18 -10.28
N ASN A 533 45.27 15.94 -11.37
CA ASN A 533 44.37 17.05 -11.74
C ASN A 533 43.38 16.70 -12.86
N GLU A 534 43.34 15.43 -13.28
CA GLU A 534 42.39 14.90 -14.27
C GLU A 534 41.30 14.09 -13.58
N PHE A 535 40.05 14.43 -13.88
CA PHE A 535 38.81 13.85 -13.35
C PHE A 535 37.82 13.59 -14.48
N PHE A 536 36.73 12.88 -14.18
CA PHE A 536 35.61 12.68 -15.11
C PHE A 536 34.27 12.82 -14.38
N CYS A 537 33.23 13.22 -15.12
CA CYS A 537 31.90 13.51 -14.59
C CYS A 537 30.86 12.94 -15.55
N ARG A 538 30.08 11.94 -15.11
CA ARG A 538 29.12 11.20 -15.96
C ARG A 538 27.66 11.57 -15.70
N TYR A 539 27.38 12.00 -14.48
CA TYR A 539 26.05 12.30 -13.99
C TYR A 539 26.08 13.55 -13.11
N ALA A 540 24.95 14.26 -13.03
CA ALA A 540 24.70 15.16 -11.92
C ALA A 540 24.03 14.41 -10.76
N TYR A 541 24.42 14.72 -9.53
CA TYR A 541 23.79 14.25 -8.31
C TYR A 541 22.91 15.37 -7.73
N LEU A 542 21.61 15.09 -7.60
CA LEU A 542 20.63 16.00 -7.00
C LEU A 542 20.19 15.44 -5.63
N PRO A 543 20.71 15.97 -4.51
CA PRO A 543 20.20 15.67 -3.18
C PRO A 543 18.95 16.52 -2.91
N MET A 544 17.76 15.96 -3.10
CA MET A 544 16.52 16.59 -2.63
C MET A 544 16.32 16.32 -1.13
N GLU A 545 15.34 16.96 -0.49
CA GLU A 545 15.12 16.72 0.95
C GLU A 545 14.80 15.26 1.29
N THR A 546 14.08 14.53 0.43
CA THR A 546 13.54 13.19 0.69
C THR A 546 13.93 12.13 -0.34
N GLU A 547 14.63 12.53 -1.40
CA GLU A 547 14.95 11.70 -2.58
C GLU A 547 16.37 12.02 -3.05
N GLY A 548 17.16 10.99 -3.35
CA GLY A 548 18.50 11.15 -3.92
C GLY A 548 18.52 10.61 -5.35
N SER A 549 18.94 11.42 -6.31
CA SER A 549 19.02 11.01 -7.72
C SER A 549 20.33 11.34 -8.40
N PHE A 550 20.72 10.47 -9.33
CA PHE A 550 21.81 10.65 -10.28
C PHE A 550 21.21 10.69 -11.69
N ILE A 551 21.40 11.80 -12.39
CA ILE A 551 20.78 12.11 -13.68
C ILE A 551 21.84 12.45 -14.73
N THR A 552 21.50 12.33 -16.01
CA THR A 552 22.34 12.76 -17.13
C THR A 552 22.42 14.28 -17.20
N PHE A 553 23.43 14.80 -17.90
CA PHE A 553 23.51 16.22 -18.22
C PHE A 553 22.35 16.71 -19.08
N HIS A 554 21.72 15.84 -19.89
CA HIS A 554 20.54 16.22 -20.68
C HIS A 554 19.40 16.71 -19.78
N GLU A 555 19.05 15.96 -18.73
CA GLU A 555 18.02 16.37 -17.75
C GLU A 555 18.40 17.65 -16.97
N VAL A 556 19.69 17.93 -16.79
CA VAL A 556 20.18 19.18 -16.17
C VAL A 556 20.04 20.36 -17.12
N MET A 557 20.29 20.14 -18.42
CA MET A 557 20.18 21.15 -19.47
C MET A 557 18.72 21.53 -19.79
N THR A 558 17.75 20.67 -19.49
CA THR A 558 16.31 20.94 -19.67
C THR A 558 15.65 21.74 -18.55
N PHE A 559 16.41 22.23 -17.56
CA PHE A 559 15.87 23.18 -16.58
C PHE A 559 15.54 24.53 -17.26
N PRO A 560 14.51 25.29 -16.81
CA PRO A 560 13.64 26.02 -17.74
C PRO A 560 14.20 27.24 -18.48
N ASN A 561 15.47 27.61 -18.30
CA ASN A 561 16.08 28.81 -18.84
C ASN A 561 17.57 28.57 -19.17
N GLU A 562 17.89 28.24 -20.43
CA GLU A 562 18.96 28.80 -21.29
C GLU A 562 19.29 27.87 -22.48
N LYS A 563 20.04 28.37 -23.49
CA LYS A 563 20.41 27.60 -24.71
C LYS A 563 21.85 27.09 -24.75
N ASN A 564 22.74 27.56 -23.86
CA ASN A 564 24.19 27.34 -23.97
C ASN A 564 24.83 27.00 -22.60
N GLY A 565 25.12 25.73 -22.34
CA GLY A 565 25.97 25.28 -21.22
C GLY A 565 25.25 24.93 -19.91
N LEU A 566 25.97 24.25 -19.01
CA LEU A 566 25.47 23.76 -17.71
C LEU A 566 25.28 24.93 -16.72
N CYS A 567 24.04 25.36 -16.53
CA CYS A 567 23.71 26.51 -15.68
C CYS A 567 23.55 26.13 -14.18
N CYS A 568 23.51 27.13 -13.28
CA CYS A 568 23.24 26.90 -11.85
C CYS A 568 21.74 26.75 -11.50
N GLY A 569 20.85 26.59 -12.48
CA GLY A 569 19.41 26.38 -12.29
C GLY A 569 18.62 27.57 -11.71
N CYS A 570 19.28 28.65 -11.26
CA CYS A 570 18.65 29.85 -10.70
C CYS A 570 18.15 30.84 -11.78
N GLY A 571 17.75 30.34 -12.95
CA GLY A 571 17.47 31.10 -14.15
C GLY A 571 16.22 31.99 -14.04
N ASP A 572 16.48 33.30 -14.02
CA ASP A 572 15.60 34.43 -14.29
C ASP A 572 14.36 34.75 -13.42
N SER A 573 14.07 36.05 -13.40
CA SER A 573 13.03 36.70 -12.60
C SER A 573 11.62 36.63 -13.22
N ASP A 574 11.29 35.47 -13.77
CA ASP A 574 10.04 35.22 -14.49
C ASP A 574 8.79 35.51 -13.63
N ASP A 575 7.83 36.24 -14.21
CA ASP A 575 6.60 36.56 -13.48
C ASP A 575 5.74 35.30 -13.27
N GLN A 576 5.10 35.24 -12.10
CA GLN A 576 4.44 34.02 -11.63
C GLN A 576 3.20 33.66 -12.47
N PHE A 577 2.63 34.64 -13.19
CA PHE A 577 1.54 34.41 -14.14
C PHE A 577 2.08 33.80 -15.45
N SER A 578 3.27 34.18 -15.89
CA SER A 578 3.95 33.66 -17.08
C SER A 578 4.53 32.26 -16.84
N ILE A 579 4.87 31.92 -15.59
CA ILE A 579 5.10 30.52 -15.17
C ILE A 579 3.78 29.74 -15.18
N PHE A 580 2.70 30.30 -14.60
CA PHE A 580 1.38 29.65 -14.59
C PHE A 580 0.87 29.35 -16.02
N LYS A 581 0.89 30.32 -16.95
CA LYS A 581 0.44 30.13 -18.33
C LYS A 581 1.27 29.12 -19.14
N ARG A 582 2.54 28.87 -18.79
CA ARG A 582 3.35 27.79 -19.38
C ARG A 582 2.97 26.40 -18.85
N LYS A 583 2.23 26.33 -17.75
CA LYS A 583 1.98 25.11 -16.97
C LYS A 583 0.49 24.75 -16.82
N TYR A 584 -0.45 25.60 -17.21
CA TYR A 584 -1.90 25.32 -17.10
C TYR A 584 -2.70 25.96 -18.24
N GLU A 585 -3.61 25.20 -18.84
CA GLU A 585 -4.58 25.67 -19.84
C GLU A 585 -5.95 26.01 -19.22
N ILE A 586 -6.95 26.30 -20.05
CA ILE A 586 -8.37 26.36 -19.65
C ILE A 586 -8.90 24.92 -19.52
N ASP A 587 -9.94 24.73 -18.68
CA ASP A 587 -10.57 23.46 -18.33
C ASP A 587 -9.75 22.50 -17.44
N ASP A 588 -8.44 22.73 -17.29
CA ASP A 588 -7.59 22.03 -16.32
C ASP A 588 -8.11 22.08 -14.88
N CYS A 589 -7.91 20.98 -14.16
CA CYS A 589 -8.18 20.89 -12.74
C CYS A 589 -6.89 20.98 -11.92
N ILE A 590 -6.87 21.86 -10.92
CA ILE A 590 -5.70 22.23 -10.13
C ILE A 590 -5.98 22.15 -8.62
N LEU A 591 -4.93 21.86 -7.87
CA LEU A 591 -4.91 21.91 -6.41
C LEU A 591 -4.40 23.27 -5.94
N LEU A 592 -5.17 23.94 -5.10
CA LEU A 592 -4.76 25.14 -4.39
C LEU A 592 -4.47 24.84 -2.92
N LYS A 593 -3.62 25.65 -2.29
CA LYS A 593 -3.59 25.75 -0.82
C LYS A 593 -4.98 26.13 -0.29
N PRO A 594 -5.36 25.69 0.94
CA PRO A 594 -6.70 25.90 1.48
C PRO A 594 -7.12 27.38 1.44
N LEU A 595 -8.28 27.67 0.86
CA LEU A 595 -8.83 29.03 0.82
C LEU A 595 -9.31 29.48 2.22
N GLU A 596 -9.59 30.77 2.37
CA GLU A 596 -10.14 31.29 3.62
C GLU A 596 -11.52 30.69 3.91
N GLY A 597 -11.66 30.06 5.07
CA GLY A 597 -12.84 29.28 5.48
C GLY A 597 -12.75 27.77 5.21
N ASP A 598 -11.73 27.29 4.48
CA ASP A 598 -11.56 25.87 4.17
C ASP A 598 -10.90 25.07 5.29
N ASN A 599 -11.02 23.74 5.21
CA ASN A 599 -10.24 22.86 6.05
C ASN A 599 -8.75 23.00 5.74
N LYS A 600 -8.00 23.60 6.66
CA LYS A 600 -6.56 23.89 6.55
C LYS A 600 -5.67 22.65 6.32
N GLU A 601 -6.20 21.45 6.53
CA GLU A 601 -5.52 20.16 6.27
C GLU A 601 -5.65 19.67 4.82
N LEU A 602 -6.54 20.24 4.00
CA LEU A 602 -6.88 19.72 2.67
C LEU A 602 -6.71 20.77 1.57
N TYR A 603 -6.11 20.38 0.44
CA TYR A 603 -6.07 21.23 -0.75
C TYR A 603 -7.49 21.49 -1.29
N THR A 604 -7.73 22.72 -1.75
CA THR A 604 -8.98 23.11 -2.42
C THR A 604 -8.87 22.72 -3.90
N VAL A 605 -9.81 21.91 -4.39
CA VAL A 605 -9.84 21.46 -5.80
C VAL A 605 -10.59 22.49 -6.63
N CYS A 606 -9.96 22.99 -7.70
CA CYS A 606 -10.53 23.99 -8.58
C CYS A 606 -10.36 23.59 -10.06
N LYS A 607 -11.28 24.03 -10.92
CA LYS A 607 -11.15 23.99 -12.38
C LYS A 607 -10.87 25.41 -12.91
N ILE A 608 -10.02 25.52 -13.93
CA ILE A 608 -9.78 26.77 -14.66
C ILE A 608 -10.93 27.00 -15.65
N GLU A 609 -11.52 28.20 -15.62
CA GLU A 609 -12.69 28.55 -16.43
C GLU A 609 -12.38 29.69 -17.41
N SER A 610 -11.47 30.61 -17.05
CA SER A 610 -10.88 31.55 -18.00
C SER A 610 -9.55 32.10 -17.49
N ILE A 611 -8.72 32.60 -18.42
CA ILE A 611 -7.46 33.28 -18.14
C ILE A 611 -7.58 34.72 -18.66
N ASN A 612 -7.36 35.72 -17.79
CA ASN A 612 -7.40 37.14 -18.16
C ASN A 612 -5.99 37.72 -18.18
N GLU A 613 -5.41 37.86 -19.36
CA GLU A 613 -4.03 38.31 -19.53
C GLU A 613 -3.82 39.80 -19.21
N GLU A 614 -4.75 40.66 -19.64
CA GLU A 614 -4.68 42.12 -19.41
C GLU A 614 -4.53 42.49 -17.93
N LYS A 615 -5.21 41.73 -17.06
CA LYS A 615 -5.30 41.98 -15.61
C LYS A 615 -4.59 40.91 -14.77
N LYS A 616 -3.86 39.99 -15.43
CA LYS A 616 -3.07 38.90 -14.84
C LYS A 616 -3.77 38.13 -13.72
N TYR A 617 -5.02 37.73 -13.95
CA TYR A 617 -5.78 36.83 -13.06
C TYR A 617 -6.42 35.69 -13.84
N VAL A 618 -6.82 34.63 -13.14
CA VAL A 618 -7.62 33.52 -13.68
C VAL A 618 -8.95 33.42 -12.95
N THR A 619 -10.02 33.05 -13.65
CA THR A 619 -11.31 32.72 -13.02
C THR A 619 -11.36 31.21 -12.79
N LEU A 620 -11.59 30.82 -11.54
CA LEU A 620 -11.60 29.44 -11.09
C LEU A 620 -12.99 29.05 -10.60
N ARG A 621 -13.43 27.84 -10.93
CA ARG A 621 -14.59 27.16 -10.33
C ARG A 621 -14.11 26.26 -9.21
N ARG A 622 -14.73 26.37 -8.03
CA ARG A 622 -14.44 25.46 -6.91
C ARG A 622 -15.28 24.17 -7.00
N PHE A 623 -14.67 23.04 -6.67
CA PHE A 623 -15.38 21.84 -6.23
C PHE A 623 -15.51 21.80 -4.70
N TYR A 624 -16.62 21.26 -4.21
CA TYR A 624 -16.80 20.96 -2.78
C TYR A 624 -16.68 19.45 -2.55
N ARG A 625 -16.12 19.01 -1.42
CA ARG A 625 -16.13 17.58 -1.06
C ARG A 625 -17.46 17.23 -0.43
N LEU A 626 -17.98 16.01 -0.67
CA LEU A 626 -19.22 15.57 -0.01
C LEU A 626 -19.11 15.61 1.53
N SER A 627 -17.90 15.42 2.08
CA SER A 627 -17.58 15.52 3.52
C SER A 627 -17.49 16.96 4.08
N GLU A 628 -17.62 18.00 3.24
CA GLU A 628 -17.80 19.39 3.70
C GLU A 628 -19.28 19.73 3.95
N VAL A 629 -20.21 18.89 3.47
CA VAL A 629 -21.67 19.16 3.49
C VAL A 629 -22.52 18.05 4.13
N SER A 630 -22.02 16.81 4.17
CA SER A 630 -22.67 15.68 4.88
C SER A 630 -22.15 15.55 6.33
N PRO A 631 -23.02 15.22 7.32
CA PRO A 631 -22.59 14.86 8.67
C PRO A 631 -22.10 13.40 8.80
N GLU A 632 -22.19 12.60 7.74
CA GLU A 632 -21.79 11.18 7.76
C GLU A 632 -20.26 11.01 7.82
N ARG A 633 -19.83 9.96 8.55
CA ARG A 633 -18.41 9.72 8.87
C ARG A 633 -17.78 8.55 8.11
N TYR A 634 -18.60 7.62 7.61
CA TYR A 634 -18.19 6.39 6.93
C TYR A 634 -19.19 6.10 5.79
N GLY A 635 -18.80 5.26 4.82
CA GLY A 635 -19.62 4.93 3.65
C GLY A 635 -19.52 5.90 2.47
N MET A 636 -18.85 7.05 2.65
CA MET A 636 -18.61 8.04 1.60
C MET A 636 -17.25 7.88 0.94
N ALA A 637 -17.18 8.05 -0.38
CA ALA A 637 -15.92 8.05 -1.12
C ALA A 637 -15.17 9.38 -0.94
N LYS A 638 -13.92 9.34 -0.49
CA LYS A 638 -13.08 10.54 -0.24
C LYS A 638 -12.75 11.34 -1.49
N ASN A 639 -12.81 10.71 -2.65
CA ASN A 639 -12.59 11.28 -3.96
C ASN A 639 -13.90 11.67 -4.69
N GLU A 640 -15.05 11.62 -4.02
CA GLU A 640 -16.29 12.22 -4.52
C GLU A 640 -16.33 13.73 -4.24
N LEU A 641 -16.42 14.49 -5.32
CA LEU A 641 -16.61 15.92 -5.36
C LEU A 641 -18.04 16.27 -5.78
N LEU A 642 -18.40 17.52 -5.54
CA LEU A 642 -19.62 18.16 -5.97
C LEU A 642 -19.22 19.35 -6.86
N PHE A 643 -19.66 19.32 -8.11
CA PHE A 643 -19.51 20.46 -9.03
C PHE A 643 -20.34 21.62 -8.50
N SER A 644 -19.83 22.86 -8.50
CA SER A 644 -20.54 23.98 -7.86
C SER A 644 -20.76 25.20 -8.75
N ASP A 645 -21.75 26.01 -8.34
CA ASP A 645 -22.06 27.32 -8.89
C ASP A 645 -21.00 28.40 -8.52
N TYR A 646 -20.03 28.09 -7.65
CA TYR A 646 -19.10 29.07 -7.12
C TYR A 646 -17.87 29.31 -8.02
N LEU A 647 -17.87 30.47 -8.66
CA LEU A 647 -16.75 31.07 -9.40
C LEU A 647 -16.08 32.18 -8.59
N PHE A 648 -14.76 32.32 -8.72
CA PHE A 648 -13.99 33.43 -8.14
C PHE A 648 -12.76 33.77 -9.01
N ASN A 649 -12.27 35.01 -8.91
CA ASN A 649 -11.03 35.44 -9.56
C ASN A 649 -9.83 35.23 -8.63
N PHE A 650 -8.69 34.85 -9.20
CA PHE A 650 -7.50 34.43 -8.47
C PHE A 650 -6.22 34.93 -9.14
N ASP A 651 -5.33 35.51 -8.32
CA ASP A 651 -4.07 36.17 -8.69
C ASP A 651 -2.85 35.64 -7.91
N LYS A 652 -3.07 34.77 -6.92
CA LYS A 652 -2.04 34.22 -6.02
C LYS A 652 -1.38 32.97 -6.59
N PHE A 653 -0.75 33.06 -7.76
CA PHE A 653 -0.18 31.90 -8.47
C PHE A 653 0.79 31.03 -7.65
N ARG A 654 1.44 31.59 -6.62
CA ARG A 654 2.26 30.87 -5.62
C ARG A 654 1.50 29.91 -4.70
N ASP A 655 0.17 29.99 -4.68
CA ASP A 655 -0.73 29.12 -3.89
C ASP A 655 -1.33 27.98 -4.72
N VAL A 656 -1.02 27.92 -6.03
CA VAL A 656 -1.24 26.75 -6.89
C VAL A 656 -0.17 25.70 -6.57
N VAL A 657 -0.57 24.44 -6.44
CA VAL A 657 0.31 23.34 -5.99
C VAL A 657 0.72 22.46 -7.17
N ARG A 658 -0.24 21.97 -7.96
CA ARG A 658 -0.07 21.16 -9.19
C ARG A 658 -1.44 20.87 -9.83
N SER A 659 -1.44 20.23 -10.99
CA SER A 659 -2.63 19.64 -11.62
C SER A 659 -3.17 18.44 -10.82
N CYS A 660 -4.44 18.09 -11.06
CA CYS A 660 -5.12 16.90 -10.55
C CYS A 660 -6.17 16.44 -11.56
N HIS A 661 -6.60 15.17 -11.51
CA HIS A 661 -7.61 14.64 -12.43
C HIS A 661 -9.00 14.69 -11.80
N VAL A 662 -9.99 15.16 -12.56
CA VAL A 662 -11.40 15.12 -12.19
C VAL A 662 -12.17 14.62 -13.41
N GLU A 663 -12.86 13.49 -13.28
CA GLU A 663 -13.77 12.96 -14.31
C GLU A 663 -15.23 13.03 -13.87
N PHE A 664 -16.15 13.03 -14.83
CA PHE A 664 -17.58 12.97 -14.56
C PHE A 664 -18.04 11.51 -14.53
N LEU A 665 -18.71 11.10 -13.44
CA LEU A 665 -19.26 9.75 -13.31
C LEU A 665 -20.81 9.79 -13.37
N PRO A 666 -21.44 9.31 -14.45
CA PRO A 666 -22.89 9.23 -14.57
C PRO A 666 -23.55 8.43 -13.43
N PRO A 667 -24.72 8.88 -12.91
CA PRO A 667 -25.41 8.16 -11.84
C PRO A 667 -25.85 6.74 -12.25
N GLY A 668 -25.19 5.73 -11.68
CA GLY A 668 -25.52 4.31 -11.85
C GLY A 668 -24.41 3.48 -12.53
N GLU A 669 -23.49 4.14 -13.24
CA GLU A 669 -22.35 3.50 -13.88
C GLU A 669 -21.31 2.99 -12.87
N GLU A 670 -20.48 2.04 -13.30
CA GLU A 670 -19.42 1.48 -12.47
C GLU A 670 -18.18 2.37 -12.51
N LYS A 671 -17.42 2.37 -11.41
CA LYS A 671 -16.20 3.17 -11.32
C LYS A 671 -15.08 2.58 -12.18
N SER A 672 -14.56 3.41 -13.07
CA SER A 672 -13.24 3.28 -13.69
C SER A 672 -12.17 2.89 -12.66
N VAL A 673 -11.20 2.08 -13.08
CA VAL A 673 -10.23 1.46 -12.15
C VAL A 673 -9.43 2.51 -11.37
N ASN A 674 -9.05 3.60 -12.02
CA ASN A 674 -8.37 4.74 -11.42
C ASN A 674 -9.12 5.37 -10.24
N LEU A 675 -10.46 5.33 -10.19
CA LEU A 675 -11.24 5.85 -9.06
C LEU A 675 -11.33 4.87 -7.87
N LEU A 676 -11.10 3.57 -8.10
CA LEU A 676 -11.15 2.55 -7.07
C LEU A 676 -10.00 2.67 -6.06
N HIS A 677 -8.87 3.27 -6.46
CA HIS A 677 -7.72 3.57 -5.59
C HIS A 677 -7.96 4.71 -4.57
N ARG A 678 -9.21 5.00 -4.19
CA ARG A 678 -9.58 5.89 -3.06
C ARG A 678 -9.06 7.33 -3.15
N GLY A 679 -8.69 7.81 -4.34
CA GLY A 679 -8.10 9.13 -4.56
C GLY A 679 -6.57 9.16 -4.65
N THR A 680 -5.88 8.03 -4.56
CA THR A 680 -4.45 7.97 -4.91
C THR A 680 -4.20 8.55 -6.31
N GLY A 681 -3.03 9.14 -6.54
CA GLY A 681 -2.75 9.88 -7.78
C GLY A 681 -3.40 11.26 -7.85
N GLU A 682 -4.25 11.62 -6.88
CA GLU A 682 -5.03 12.85 -6.87
C GLU A 682 -6.13 12.84 -7.96
N HIS A 683 -6.75 11.66 -8.14
CA HIS A 683 -7.86 11.40 -9.05
C HIS A 683 -9.20 11.50 -8.29
N PHE A 684 -10.08 12.37 -8.78
CA PHE A 684 -11.40 12.65 -8.24
C PHE A 684 -12.49 12.37 -9.27
N TYR A 685 -13.73 12.25 -8.79
CA TYR A 685 -14.92 12.24 -9.65
C TYR A 685 -16.03 13.11 -9.06
N PHE A 686 -17.00 13.50 -9.88
CA PHE A 686 -18.28 14.02 -9.39
C PHE A 686 -19.44 13.39 -10.16
N SER A 687 -20.60 13.33 -9.51
CA SER A 687 -21.87 12.83 -10.08
C SER A 687 -23.05 13.79 -9.86
N ARG A 688 -22.82 14.90 -9.12
CA ARG A 688 -23.84 15.79 -8.55
C ARG A 688 -23.38 17.25 -8.53
N ILE A 689 -24.37 18.15 -8.47
CA ILE A 689 -24.16 19.60 -8.33
C ILE A 689 -24.48 20.05 -6.91
N TYR A 690 -23.69 20.98 -6.37
CA TYR A 690 -23.96 21.70 -5.13
C TYR A 690 -24.14 23.21 -5.38
N PHE A 691 -25.30 23.74 -4.97
CA PHE A 691 -25.64 25.15 -5.07
C PHE A 691 -25.32 25.86 -3.76
N ARG A 692 -24.22 26.63 -3.72
CA ARG A 692 -23.62 27.19 -2.50
C ARG A 692 -24.59 28.05 -1.69
N ILE A 693 -25.42 28.84 -2.36
CA ILE A 693 -26.34 29.80 -1.70
C ILE A 693 -27.49 29.06 -1.01
N THR A 694 -28.12 28.11 -1.71
CA THR A 694 -29.25 27.33 -1.17
C THR A 694 -28.81 26.14 -0.31
N LYS A 695 -27.51 25.82 -0.29
CA LYS A 695 -26.93 24.59 0.30
C LYS A 695 -27.57 23.29 -0.20
N ALA A 696 -28.09 23.30 -1.42
CA ALA A 696 -28.79 22.18 -2.01
C ALA A 696 -27.84 21.34 -2.88
N ILE A 697 -27.83 20.03 -2.63
CA ILE A 697 -27.26 19.04 -3.56
C ILE A 697 -28.37 18.64 -4.53
N LYS A 698 -28.05 18.47 -5.81
CA LYS A 698 -28.96 17.92 -6.82
C LYS A 698 -28.23 16.91 -7.71
N ASP A 699 -28.97 15.87 -8.09
CA ASP A 699 -28.61 15.01 -9.23
C ASP A 699 -28.81 15.78 -10.56
N LEU A 700 -28.32 15.20 -11.65
CA LEU A 700 -28.22 15.86 -12.96
C LEU A 700 -29.43 15.58 -13.87
N ASP A 701 -29.68 16.47 -14.82
CA ASP A 701 -30.54 16.19 -15.97
C ASP A 701 -29.70 15.70 -17.18
N LEU A 702 -30.36 15.10 -18.16
CA LEU A 702 -29.72 14.48 -19.32
C LEU A 702 -28.87 15.46 -20.14
N ASN A 703 -29.26 16.74 -20.25
CA ASN A 703 -28.50 17.74 -21.00
C ASN A 703 -27.20 18.09 -20.26
N MET A 704 -27.26 18.21 -18.93
CA MET A 704 -26.08 18.41 -18.10
C MET A 704 -25.16 17.19 -18.10
N MET A 705 -25.71 15.97 -18.11
CA MET A 705 -24.91 14.74 -18.26
C MET A 705 -24.16 14.72 -19.60
N GLU A 706 -24.86 14.93 -20.72
CA GLU A 706 -24.25 14.96 -22.06
C GLU A 706 -23.19 16.08 -22.21
N TYR A 707 -23.38 17.20 -21.51
CA TYR A 707 -22.38 18.27 -21.41
C TYR A 707 -21.15 17.84 -20.61
N PHE A 708 -21.34 17.29 -19.39
CA PHE A 708 -20.22 16.94 -18.52
C PHE A 708 -19.37 15.80 -19.08
N SER A 709 -19.97 14.78 -19.72
CA SER A 709 -19.22 13.70 -20.40
C SER A 709 -18.34 14.20 -21.56
N LYS A 710 -18.57 15.41 -22.09
CA LYS A 710 -17.74 16.01 -23.15
C LYS A 710 -16.60 16.88 -22.62
N ILE A 711 -16.76 17.50 -21.45
CA ILE A 711 -15.75 18.40 -20.86
C ILE A 711 -14.93 17.77 -19.72
N PHE A 712 -15.37 16.64 -19.17
CA PHE A 712 -14.64 15.83 -18.19
C PHE A 712 -14.51 14.38 -18.67
N PRO A 713 -13.76 14.14 -19.77
CA PRO A 713 -13.57 12.79 -20.30
C PRO A 713 -12.75 11.91 -19.34
N ASP A 714 -13.09 10.62 -19.33
CA ASP A 714 -12.47 9.55 -18.57
C ASP A 714 -10.94 9.53 -18.70
N TRP A 715 -10.26 9.09 -17.64
CA TRP A 715 -8.81 8.94 -17.58
C TRP A 715 -8.22 8.24 -18.83
N PHE A 716 -8.85 7.16 -19.29
CA PHE A 716 -8.35 6.35 -20.40
C PHE A 716 -8.41 7.07 -21.76
N TYR A 717 -9.30 8.05 -21.96
CA TYR A 717 -9.34 8.87 -23.17
C TYR A 717 -8.03 9.68 -23.37
N LYS A 718 -7.29 9.95 -22.28
CA LYS A 718 -5.97 10.61 -22.35
C LYS A 718 -4.81 9.64 -22.61
N VAL A 719 -5.01 8.32 -22.46
CA VAL A 719 -3.95 7.29 -22.59
C VAL A 719 -3.94 6.63 -23.98
N ASP A 720 -5.07 6.68 -24.70
CA ASP A 720 -5.33 5.84 -25.88
C ASP A 720 -4.45 6.02 -27.16
N PRO A 721 -3.64 7.09 -27.36
CA PRO A 721 -2.66 7.11 -28.46
C PRO A 721 -1.28 6.54 -28.09
N CYS A 722 -1.01 6.22 -26.82
CA CYS A 722 0.31 5.78 -26.36
C CYS A 722 0.47 4.26 -26.39
N THR A 723 1.49 3.76 -27.10
CA THR A 723 1.91 2.35 -27.02
C THR A 723 2.40 2.03 -25.61
N LYS A 724 1.72 1.10 -24.93
CA LYS A 724 2.06 0.70 -23.56
C LYS A 724 3.43 0.05 -23.48
N LEU A 725 4.16 0.34 -22.39
CA LEU A 725 5.45 -0.28 -22.11
C LEU A 725 5.27 -1.77 -21.77
N LYS A 726 6.00 -2.65 -22.45
CA LYS A 726 6.02 -4.08 -22.18
C LYS A 726 6.82 -4.37 -20.91
N CYS A 727 6.15 -4.96 -19.92
CA CYS A 727 6.73 -5.23 -18.61
C CYS A 727 7.12 -6.69 -18.40
N LEU A 728 8.32 -6.89 -17.83
CA LEU A 728 8.73 -8.11 -17.13
C LEU A 728 8.66 -7.89 -15.61
N ASP A 729 7.77 -8.61 -14.92
CA ASP A 729 7.55 -8.52 -13.47
C ASP A 729 8.31 -9.66 -12.75
N LEU A 730 9.41 -9.33 -12.06
CA LEU A 730 10.29 -10.25 -11.35
C LEU A 730 9.93 -10.33 -9.86
N PHE A 731 9.82 -11.56 -9.34
CA PHE A 731 9.30 -11.83 -7.99
C PHE A 731 7.88 -11.26 -7.83
N CYS A 732 7.06 -11.44 -8.86
CA CYS A 732 5.79 -10.74 -9.02
C CYS A 732 4.75 -11.07 -7.93
N GLY A 733 4.92 -12.19 -7.21
CA GLY A 733 3.95 -12.68 -6.24
C GLY A 733 2.54 -12.78 -6.84
N GLY A 734 1.56 -12.17 -6.18
CA GLY A 734 0.18 -12.11 -6.67
C GLY A 734 -0.07 -11.05 -7.75
N GLY A 735 0.96 -10.36 -8.24
CA GLY A 735 0.88 -9.36 -9.30
C GLY A 735 0.49 -7.94 -8.86
N SER A 736 0.34 -7.66 -7.57
CA SER A 736 -0.07 -6.35 -7.05
C SER A 736 0.86 -5.18 -7.45
N LEU A 737 2.13 -5.47 -7.78
CA LEU A 737 3.06 -4.48 -8.35
C LEU A 737 2.74 -4.18 -9.82
N GLY A 738 2.82 -5.18 -10.71
CA GLY A 738 2.46 -5.01 -12.13
C GLY A 738 1.04 -4.48 -12.33
N ARG A 739 0.05 -4.97 -11.59
CA ARG A 739 -1.35 -4.52 -11.69
C ARG A 739 -1.51 -3.04 -11.40
N GLY A 740 -0.85 -2.49 -10.38
CA GLY A 740 -0.92 -1.04 -10.13
C GLY A 740 -0.37 -0.21 -11.30
N PHE A 741 0.66 -0.72 -11.99
CA PHE A 741 1.21 -0.08 -13.19
C PHE A 741 0.26 -0.18 -14.40
N GLU A 742 -0.44 -1.30 -14.57
CA GLU A 742 -1.47 -1.45 -15.60
C GLU A 742 -2.73 -0.61 -15.31
N ASP A 743 -3.13 -0.50 -14.04
CA ASP A 743 -4.25 0.33 -13.57
C ASP A 743 -4.02 1.82 -13.90
N ALA A 744 -2.76 2.27 -13.90
CA ALA A 744 -2.38 3.62 -14.30
C ALA A 744 -2.50 3.85 -15.82
N GLY A 745 -2.49 2.78 -16.63
CA GLY A 745 -2.76 2.77 -18.06
C GLY A 745 -1.54 2.57 -18.96
N PHE A 746 -0.35 3.00 -18.55
CA PHE A 746 0.84 3.13 -19.40
C PHE A 746 1.68 1.85 -19.60
N VAL A 747 1.41 0.81 -18.82
CA VAL A 747 2.17 -0.45 -18.81
C VAL A 747 1.25 -1.62 -19.17
N GLU A 748 1.85 -2.65 -19.77
CA GLU A 748 1.24 -3.96 -19.98
C GLU A 748 2.22 -5.06 -19.54
N CYS A 749 1.84 -5.87 -18.56
CA CYS A 749 2.68 -6.98 -18.13
C CYS A 749 2.62 -8.11 -19.16
N LYS A 750 3.75 -8.39 -19.83
CA LYS A 750 3.87 -9.47 -20.82
C LYS A 750 4.54 -10.72 -20.27
N TRP A 751 5.37 -10.58 -19.25
CA TRP A 751 6.04 -11.70 -18.58
C TRP A 751 6.02 -11.51 -17.06
N ALA A 752 5.78 -12.57 -16.31
CA ALA A 752 5.81 -12.54 -14.85
C ALA A 752 6.47 -13.82 -14.28
N ILE A 753 7.38 -13.66 -13.31
CA ILE A 753 8.21 -14.75 -12.78
C ILE A 753 8.18 -14.77 -11.24
N ASP A 754 7.78 -15.90 -10.66
CA ASP A 754 7.89 -16.20 -9.23
C ASP A 754 8.11 -17.71 -9.03
N THR A 755 8.33 -18.15 -7.79
CA THR A 755 8.47 -19.57 -7.40
C THR A 755 7.29 -20.07 -6.55
N ASN A 756 6.33 -19.20 -6.22
CA ASN A 756 5.18 -19.57 -5.41
C ASN A 756 3.91 -19.77 -6.24
N GLU A 757 3.57 -21.04 -6.48
CA GLU A 757 2.41 -21.45 -7.28
C GLU A 757 1.08 -20.76 -6.88
N SER A 758 0.75 -20.67 -5.59
CA SER A 758 -0.48 -19.98 -5.12
C SER A 758 -0.50 -18.50 -5.49
N ALA A 759 0.67 -17.87 -5.56
CA ALA A 759 0.84 -16.49 -6.00
C ALA A 759 0.77 -16.37 -7.53
N MET A 760 1.40 -17.30 -8.28
CA MET A 760 1.27 -17.36 -9.75
C MET A 760 -0.17 -17.63 -10.20
N LYS A 761 -0.93 -18.48 -9.50
CA LYS A 761 -2.37 -18.66 -9.72
C LYS A 761 -3.16 -17.38 -9.42
N THR A 762 -2.86 -16.71 -8.30
CA THR A 762 -3.41 -15.38 -8.00
C THR A 762 -3.12 -14.38 -9.14
N TYR A 763 -1.90 -14.35 -9.67
CA TYR A 763 -1.55 -13.52 -10.82
C TYR A 763 -2.41 -13.89 -12.05
N MET A 764 -2.54 -15.20 -12.33
CA MET A 764 -3.25 -15.76 -13.48
C MET A 764 -4.75 -15.39 -13.51
N HIS A 765 -5.50 -15.62 -12.43
CA HIS A 765 -6.95 -15.34 -12.44
C HIS A 765 -7.28 -13.85 -12.43
N ASN A 766 -6.33 -13.00 -12.02
CA ASN A 766 -6.43 -11.55 -12.16
C ASN A 766 -5.80 -11.04 -13.47
N SER A 767 -5.32 -11.91 -14.36
CA SER A 767 -4.80 -11.56 -15.69
C SER A 767 -5.90 -11.64 -16.74
N LYS A 768 -5.78 -10.85 -17.80
CA LYS A 768 -6.37 -11.23 -19.08
C LYS A 768 -5.64 -12.48 -19.61
N GLN A 769 -6.41 -13.51 -19.92
CA GLN A 769 -5.88 -14.80 -20.37
C GLN A 769 -5.26 -14.69 -21.76
N GLY A 770 -4.01 -15.13 -21.91
CA GLY A 770 -3.25 -15.04 -23.15
C GLY A 770 -2.36 -13.80 -23.28
N ASP A 771 -2.61 -12.74 -22.47
CA ASP A 771 -1.84 -11.49 -22.56
C ASP A 771 -0.49 -11.56 -21.84
N VAL A 772 -0.35 -12.46 -20.85
CA VAL A 772 0.84 -12.61 -19.98
C VAL A 772 1.41 -14.03 -20.02
N VAL A 773 2.73 -14.15 -20.20
CA VAL A 773 3.47 -15.40 -20.03
C VAL A 773 3.87 -15.55 -18.56
N LEU A 774 3.34 -16.59 -17.91
CA LEU A 774 3.54 -16.86 -16.48
C LEU A 774 4.57 -17.97 -16.28
N VAL A 775 5.64 -17.69 -15.53
CA VAL A 775 6.77 -18.60 -15.34
C VAL A 775 6.95 -18.92 -13.85
N ASN A 776 6.55 -20.12 -13.44
CA ASN A 776 6.67 -20.61 -12.06
C ASN A 776 8.03 -21.33 -11.84
N GLU A 777 9.12 -20.57 -11.84
CA GLU A 777 10.50 -21.09 -11.72
C GLU A 777 11.45 -20.00 -11.18
N SER A 778 12.61 -20.40 -10.65
CA SER A 778 13.62 -19.46 -10.14
C SER A 778 14.16 -18.54 -11.23
N VAL A 779 14.17 -17.22 -10.95
CA VAL A 779 14.76 -16.18 -11.82
C VAL A 779 16.22 -16.48 -12.19
N ASN A 780 16.96 -17.19 -11.34
CA ASN A 780 18.34 -17.60 -11.58
C ASN A 780 18.43 -18.57 -12.78
N LYS A 781 17.60 -19.61 -12.80
CA LYS A 781 17.52 -20.57 -13.91
C LYS A 781 17.05 -19.89 -15.19
N ILE A 782 16.04 -19.02 -15.10
CA ILE A 782 15.55 -18.28 -16.27
C ILE A 782 16.65 -17.39 -16.85
N LEU A 783 17.41 -16.68 -16.01
CA LEU A 783 18.54 -15.88 -16.44
C LEU A 783 19.65 -16.73 -17.08
N ALA A 784 20.01 -17.87 -16.48
CA ALA A 784 20.98 -18.80 -17.06
C ALA A 784 20.53 -19.34 -18.43
N ASN A 785 19.27 -19.74 -18.56
CA ASN A 785 18.71 -20.28 -19.80
C ASN A 785 18.74 -19.23 -20.92
N VAL A 786 18.28 -18.00 -20.67
CA VAL A 786 18.29 -16.94 -21.70
C VAL A 786 19.71 -16.52 -22.08
N MET A 787 20.64 -16.48 -21.11
CA MET A 787 22.05 -16.16 -21.37
C MET A 787 22.78 -17.26 -22.15
N ARG A 788 22.44 -18.54 -21.95
CA ARG A 788 22.97 -19.68 -22.72
C ARG A 788 22.22 -19.93 -24.04
N ASN A 789 21.13 -19.19 -24.28
CA ASN A 789 20.18 -19.39 -25.38
C ASN A 789 19.49 -20.80 -25.35
N GLU A 790 19.27 -21.34 -24.16
CA GLU A 790 18.71 -22.67 -23.92
C GLU A 790 17.17 -22.62 -23.76
N ASN A 791 16.45 -23.14 -24.76
CA ASN A 791 15.02 -23.50 -24.69
C ASN A 791 14.03 -22.33 -24.43
N ASN A 792 14.27 -21.19 -25.08
CA ASN A 792 13.55 -19.91 -24.89
C ASN A 792 12.13 -19.80 -25.50
N GLN A 793 11.28 -20.83 -25.41
CA GLN A 793 9.89 -20.70 -25.88
C GLN A 793 9.09 -19.77 -24.96
N ASN A 794 8.54 -18.69 -25.53
CA ASN A 794 7.72 -17.65 -24.89
C ASN A 794 8.43 -16.69 -23.90
N LEU A 795 9.74 -16.83 -23.68
CA LEU A 795 10.53 -15.83 -22.95
C LEU A 795 10.89 -14.62 -23.84
N PRO A 796 11.09 -13.41 -23.26
CA PRO A 796 11.40 -12.21 -24.03
C PRO A 796 12.80 -12.28 -24.65
N LYS A 797 12.98 -11.57 -25.76
CA LYS A 797 14.31 -11.28 -26.34
C LYS A 797 14.81 -9.90 -25.88
N LYS A 798 16.09 -9.62 -26.14
CA LYS A 798 16.64 -8.26 -26.03
C LYS A 798 15.83 -7.30 -26.91
N GLY A 799 15.50 -6.12 -26.38
CA GLY A 799 14.64 -5.14 -27.05
C GLY A 799 13.14 -5.44 -27.04
N GLU A 800 12.67 -6.57 -26.48
CA GLU A 800 11.23 -6.84 -26.32
C GLU A 800 10.66 -6.35 -24.97
N ILE A 801 11.51 -5.88 -24.04
CA ILE A 801 11.15 -5.39 -22.71
C ILE A 801 11.42 -3.87 -22.61
N ASP A 802 10.37 -3.09 -22.34
CA ASP A 802 10.50 -1.66 -22.06
C ASP A 802 10.80 -1.40 -20.58
N ILE A 803 10.19 -2.15 -19.66
CA ILE A 803 10.33 -1.97 -18.22
C ILE A 803 10.50 -3.29 -17.46
N ILE A 804 11.39 -3.30 -16.48
CA ILE A 804 11.45 -4.36 -15.47
C ILE A 804 10.87 -3.83 -14.16
N LEU A 805 9.92 -4.58 -13.58
CA LEU A 805 9.47 -4.40 -12.21
C LEU A 805 10.08 -5.51 -11.35
N ALA A 806 10.52 -5.21 -10.12
CA ALA A 806 11.17 -6.20 -9.26
C ALA A 806 10.78 -6.07 -7.78
N GLY A 807 10.15 -7.10 -7.22
CA GLY A 807 9.79 -7.23 -5.81
C GLY A 807 10.79 -8.04 -4.97
N SER A 808 12.10 -7.78 -5.11
CA SER A 808 13.16 -8.70 -4.66
C SER A 808 13.09 -9.05 -3.15
N PRO A 809 13.02 -10.35 -2.77
CA PRO A 809 12.60 -10.79 -1.44
C PRO A 809 13.73 -10.74 -0.39
N CYS A 810 14.26 -9.56 -0.07
CA CYS A 810 15.44 -9.42 0.79
C CYS A 810 15.12 -9.54 2.30
N GLN A 811 14.84 -10.77 2.72
CA GLN A 811 14.34 -11.11 4.05
C GLN A 811 15.32 -10.85 5.20
N GLY A 812 16.64 -10.84 4.97
CA GLY A 812 17.62 -10.63 6.05
C GLY A 812 17.62 -9.22 6.61
N PHE A 813 17.21 -8.24 5.82
CA PHE A 813 17.15 -6.84 6.23
C PHE A 813 15.83 -6.46 6.92
N SER A 814 14.89 -7.40 7.11
CA SER A 814 13.59 -7.18 7.75
C SER A 814 13.64 -7.35 9.27
N ARG A 815 13.28 -6.28 10.01
CA ARG A 815 13.19 -6.26 11.49
C ARG A 815 12.19 -7.26 12.09
N ILE A 816 11.33 -7.89 11.29
CA ILE A 816 10.33 -8.88 11.75
C ILE A 816 10.91 -10.31 11.76
N ASN A 817 11.94 -10.58 10.95
CA ASN A 817 12.52 -11.91 10.82
C ASN A 817 13.50 -12.20 11.96
N LYS A 818 13.28 -13.31 12.68
CA LYS A 818 14.14 -13.75 13.81
C LYS A 818 15.42 -14.49 13.38
N HIS A 819 15.63 -14.68 12.07
CA HIS A 819 16.69 -15.53 11.49
C HIS A 819 17.41 -14.81 10.33
N GLN A 820 17.79 -13.55 10.57
CA GLN A 820 18.37 -12.65 9.57
C GLN A 820 19.66 -13.22 8.95
N ASP A 821 20.46 -13.93 9.75
CA ASP A 821 21.77 -14.48 9.38
C ASP A 821 21.73 -15.92 8.83
N SER A 822 20.54 -16.46 8.53
CA SER A 822 20.41 -17.81 7.96
C SER A 822 20.85 -17.87 6.50
N ASP A 823 21.42 -18.99 6.03
CA ASP A 823 21.94 -19.12 4.66
C ASP A 823 20.91 -18.74 3.59
N ARG A 824 19.64 -19.15 3.78
CA ARG A 824 18.51 -18.78 2.93
C ARG A 824 18.25 -17.27 2.92
N SER A 825 18.42 -16.61 4.05
CA SER A 825 18.24 -15.17 4.22
C SER A 825 19.35 -14.37 3.52
N ILE A 826 20.59 -14.90 3.54
CA ILE A 826 21.72 -14.32 2.79
C ILE A 826 21.54 -14.54 1.28
N ALA A 827 21.16 -15.75 0.83
CA ALA A 827 20.86 -16.02 -0.58
C ALA A 827 19.65 -15.23 -1.11
N ASN A 828 18.63 -15.00 -0.27
CA ASN A 828 17.53 -14.08 -0.58
C ASN A 828 18.02 -12.62 -0.79
N ASN A 829 19.07 -12.20 -0.08
CA ASN A 829 19.64 -10.86 -0.20
C ASN A 829 20.54 -10.71 -1.44
N SER A 830 21.07 -11.78 -2.03
CA SER A 830 21.89 -11.72 -3.25
C SER A 830 21.08 -11.65 -4.54
N LEU A 831 19.79 -11.99 -4.53
CA LEU A 831 18.88 -11.91 -5.70
C LEU A 831 18.76 -10.50 -6.33
N VAL A 832 19.13 -9.44 -5.61
CA VAL A 832 19.27 -8.09 -6.17
C VAL A 832 20.35 -8.01 -7.27
N ALA A 833 21.39 -8.86 -7.20
CA ALA A 833 22.40 -8.99 -8.24
C ALA A 833 21.83 -9.71 -9.49
N SER A 834 20.90 -10.67 -9.31
CA SER A 834 20.12 -11.22 -10.42
C SER A 834 19.35 -10.09 -11.13
N VAL A 835 18.64 -9.22 -10.38
CA VAL A 835 17.91 -8.05 -10.97
C VAL A 835 18.85 -7.14 -11.77
N ALA A 836 20.00 -6.75 -11.20
CA ALA A 836 20.99 -5.95 -11.91
C ALA A 836 21.50 -6.66 -13.19
N SER A 837 21.57 -8.00 -13.18
CA SER A 837 22.01 -8.81 -14.32
C SER A 837 20.93 -8.99 -15.39
N PHE A 838 19.64 -9.06 -15.01
CA PHE A 838 18.53 -8.93 -15.96
C PHE A 838 18.58 -7.57 -16.67
N VAL A 839 18.83 -6.48 -15.93
CA VAL A 839 18.96 -5.13 -16.51
C VAL A 839 20.19 -5.01 -17.42
N ASP A 840 21.35 -5.54 -17.03
CA ASP A 840 22.56 -5.56 -17.85
C ASP A 840 22.39 -6.39 -19.14
N PHE A 841 21.68 -7.53 -19.07
CA PHE A 841 21.44 -8.40 -20.23
C PHE A 841 20.38 -7.86 -21.19
N TYR A 842 19.21 -7.44 -20.69
CA TYR A 842 18.07 -7.03 -21.52
C TYR A 842 18.09 -5.56 -21.95
N ARG A 843 18.77 -4.69 -21.17
CA ARG A 843 18.82 -3.23 -21.34
C ARG A 843 17.43 -2.56 -21.53
N PRO A 844 16.48 -2.74 -20.58
CA PRO A 844 15.17 -2.09 -20.64
C PRO A 844 15.27 -0.56 -20.53
N ARG A 845 14.27 0.17 -21.02
CA ARG A 845 14.17 1.63 -20.87
C ARG A 845 14.08 2.04 -19.40
N PHE A 846 13.36 1.25 -18.58
CA PHE A 846 13.13 1.52 -17.16
C PHE A 846 13.30 0.31 -16.25
N LEU A 847 13.63 0.56 -14.98
CA LEU A 847 13.57 -0.37 -13.85
C LEU A 847 12.83 0.28 -12.68
N LEU A 848 11.90 -0.44 -12.06
CA LEU A 848 11.49 -0.18 -10.68
C LEU A 848 11.86 -1.37 -9.79
N LEU A 849 12.66 -1.13 -8.75
CA LEU A 849 12.97 -2.08 -7.69
C LEU A 849 12.28 -1.64 -6.39
N GLU A 850 11.34 -2.45 -5.88
CA GLU A 850 10.83 -2.34 -4.50
C GLU A 850 11.80 -3.01 -3.53
N ASN A 851 11.98 -2.42 -2.34
CA ASN A 851 12.58 -3.16 -1.24
C ASN A 851 12.23 -2.64 0.17
N VAL A 852 12.67 -3.41 1.18
CA VAL A 852 12.71 -2.96 2.56
C VAL A 852 13.74 -1.83 2.75
N ALA A 853 13.46 -0.92 3.68
CA ALA A 853 14.16 0.37 3.83
C ALA A 853 15.62 0.30 4.35
N THR A 854 16.26 -0.86 4.28
CA THR A 854 17.54 -1.20 4.91
C THR A 854 18.63 -1.57 3.90
N ILE A 855 18.34 -1.57 2.60
CA ILE A 855 19.34 -1.77 1.53
C ILE A 855 19.82 -0.42 1.00
N GLN A 856 21.11 -0.14 1.20
CA GLN A 856 21.66 1.21 1.07
C GLN A 856 22.91 1.33 0.17
N ARG A 857 23.42 0.23 -0.40
CA ARG A 857 24.78 0.18 -1.00
C ARG A 857 24.89 -0.41 -2.41
N GLN A 858 23.91 -1.22 -2.84
CA GLN A 858 24.10 -2.13 -3.98
C GLN A 858 23.79 -1.51 -5.36
N TYR A 859 23.25 -0.28 -5.38
CA TYR A 859 22.71 0.35 -6.59
C TYR A 859 23.76 0.98 -7.52
N GLY A 860 25.00 1.16 -7.05
CA GLY A 860 26.07 1.78 -7.84
C GLY A 860 26.43 1.02 -9.12
N CYS A 861 26.11 -0.28 -9.20
CA CYS A 861 26.28 -1.08 -10.42
C CYS A 861 25.46 -0.53 -11.60
N LEU A 862 24.25 -0.01 -11.36
CA LEU A 862 23.37 0.53 -12.41
C LEU A 862 23.99 1.77 -13.08
N LEU A 863 24.70 2.60 -12.31
CA LEU A 863 25.46 3.75 -12.83
C LEU A 863 26.64 3.33 -13.71
N GLU A 864 27.20 2.13 -13.53
CA GLU A 864 28.28 1.59 -14.36
C GLU A 864 27.74 0.86 -15.61
N ILE A 865 26.56 0.24 -15.51
CA ILE A 865 25.81 -0.30 -16.65
C ILE A 865 25.36 0.83 -17.61
N GLY A 866 25.05 2.01 -17.08
CA GLY A 866 24.77 3.24 -17.85
C GLY A 866 23.44 3.95 -17.52
N TYR A 867 22.80 3.60 -16.41
CA TYR A 867 21.47 4.10 -16.04
C TYR A 867 21.55 5.32 -15.13
N GLN A 868 20.57 6.21 -15.28
CA GLN A 868 20.16 7.19 -14.28
C GLN A 868 19.46 6.46 -13.13
N ILE A 869 19.57 6.92 -11.87
CA ILE A 869 18.86 6.31 -10.72
C ILE A 869 18.25 7.35 -9.78
N LYS A 870 17.09 7.04 -9.18
CA LYS A 870 16.44 7.84 -8.12
C LYS A 870 15.95 6.93 -7.00
N VAL A 871 16.19 7.31 -5.74
CA VAL A 871 15.87 6.51 -4.56
C VAL A 871 15.09 7.32 -3.53
N GLY A 872 13.96 6.80 -3.08
CA GLY A 872 13.09 7.43 -2.08
C GLY A 872 12.34 6.42 -1.19
N LEU A 873 11.77 6.90 -0.08
CA LEU A 873 11.01 6.10 0.88
C LEU A 873 9.52 6.51 0.85
N ILE A 874 8.66 5.62 0.35
CA ILE A 874 7.21 5.86 0.22
C ILE A 874 6.44 5.17 1.35
N SER A 875 5.41 5.84 1.88
CA SER A 875 4.47 5.28 2.86
C SER A 875 3.12 4.93 2.22
N ALA A 876 2.63 3.72 2.49
CA ALA A 876 1.31 3.27 2.04
C ALA A 876 0.17 4.14 2.59
N ILE A 877 0.31 4.64 3.83
CA ILE A 877 -0.65 5.57 4.46
C ILE A 877 -0.80 6.84 3.61
N GLN A 878 0.32 7.39 3.13
CA GLN A 878 0.36 8.61 2.33
C GLN A 878 -0.15 8.44 0.90
N GLN A 879 -0.37 7.19 0.48
CA GLN A 879 -1.00 6.84 -0.79
C GLN A 879 -2.34 6.12 -0.61
N GLY A 880 -3.05 6.31 0.52
CA GLY A 880 -4.45 5.90 0.67
C GLY A 880 -4.70 4.47 1.15
N CYS A 881 -3.65 3.70 1.47
CA CYS A 881 -3.78 2.40 2.13
C CYS A 881 -4.05 2.58 3.64
N ALA A 882 -4.83 1.68 4.23
CA ALA A 882 -5.11 1.69 5.67
C ALA A 882 -4.09 0.84 6.46
N GLN A 883 -2.81 0.89 6.09
CA GLN A 883 -1.74 0.06 6.67
C GLN A 883 -0.45 0.85 6.91
N GLU A 884 0.18 0.68 8.08
CA GLU A 884 1.51 1.23 8.41
C GLU A 884 2.62 0.42 7.69
N ARG A 885 2.77 0.63 6.38
CA ARG A 885 3.78 -0.02 5.53
C ARG A 885 4.59 1.01 4.78
N ASN A 886 5.90 1.01 5.01
CA ASN A 886 6.87 1.89 4.33
C ASN A 886 7.84 1.04 3.48
N ARG A 887 8.25 1.56 2.33
CA ARG A 887 9.11 0.87 1.35
C ARG A 887 10.05 1.82 0.63
N VAL A 888 11.28 1.35 0.39
CA VAL A 888 12.20 2.03 -0.51
C VAL A 888 11.87 1.60 -1.93
N PHE A 889 11.89 2.56 -2.83
CA PHE A 889 11.80 2.32 -4.26
C PHE A 889 13.03 2.92 -4.91
N LEU A 890 13.65 2.16 -5.79
CA LEU A 890 14.64 2.66 -6.74
C LEU A 890 14.00 2.69 -8.13
N TRP A 891 13.95 3.87 -8.72
CA TRP A 891 13.83 4.04 -10.17
C TRP A 891 15.22 3.95 -10.80
N ALA A 892 15.31 3.28 -11.95
CA ALA A 892 16.37 3.53 -12.91
C ALA A 892 15.78 3.79 -14.29
N ALA A 893 16.43 4.64 -15.08
CA ALA A 893 16.06 4.97 -16.44
C ALA A 893 17.31 4.92 -17.34
N ALA A 894 17.15 4.44 -18.56
CA ALA A 894 18.24 4.36 -19.53
C ALA A 894 18.73 5.77 -19.94
N HIS A 895 19.89 5.85 -20.57
CA HIS A 895 20.43 7.12 -21.06
C HIS A 895 19.53 7.68 -22.17
N GLY A 896 19.00 8.89 -21.98
CA GLY A 896 18.08 9.55 -22.92
C GLY A 896 16.59 9.43 -22.56
N GLU A 897 16.22 8.53 -21.64
CA GLU A 897 14.88 8.49 -21.04
C GLU A 897 14.74 9.55 -19.93
N VAL A 898 13.53 10.03 -19.66
CA VAL A 898 13.26 10.91 -18.50
C VAL A 898 13.12 10.07 -17.23
N LEU A 899 13.93 10.31 -16.20
CA LEU A 899 13.94 9.57 -14.95
C LEU A 899 12.67 9.84 -14.11
N PRO A 900 11.78 8.84 -13.90
CA PRO A 900 10.50 9.10 -13.26
C PRO A 900 10.63 9.58 -11.81
N ASN A 901 9.66 10.40 -11.38
CA ASN A 901 9.57 10.90 -10.02
C ASN A 901 8.98 9.85 -9.06
N HIS A 902 9.15 10.05 -7.75
CA HIS A 902 8.31 9.36 -6.76
C HIS A 902 7.00 10.16 -6.54
N PRO A 903 5.87 9.49 -6.24
CA PRO A 903 4.58 10.13 -6.11
C PRO A 903 4.50 11.06 -4.89
N PRO A 904 3.92 12.26 -5.02
CA PRO A 904 3.73 13.19 -3.90
C PRO A 904 2.76 12.63 -2.86
N VAL A 905 2.79 13.18 -1.64
CA VAL A 905 1.87 12.82 -0.56
C VAL A 905 0.43 13.20 -0.93
N SER A 906 -0.39 12.20 -1.28
CA SER A 906 -1.82 12.40 -1.57
C SER A 906 -2.67 12.39 -0.30
N HIS A 907 -2.28 11.62 0.73
CA HIS A 907 -3.02 11.44 1.98
C HIS A 907 -2.26 11.93 3.22
N LEU A 908 -2.91 12.78 4.03
CA LEU A 908 -2.35 13.33 5.27
C LEU A 908 -2.36 12.31 6.41
N TYR A 909 -1.20 12.04 7.00
CA TYR A 909 -1.06 11.26 8.25
C TYR A 909 -0.94 12.19 9.45
N SER A 910 -1.88 12.09 10.41
CA SER A 910 -1.97 12.99 11.57
C SER A 910 -0.92 12.70 12.66
N LYS A 911 -0.29 11.52 12.64
CA LYS A 911 0.74 11.12 13.60
C LYS A 911 2.13 11.41 13.02
N ASN A 912 3.03 11.94 13.85
CA ASN A 912 4.41 12.21 13.42
C ASN A 912 5.17 10.91 13.09
N PHE A 913 5.72 10.78 11.89
CA PHE A 913 6.67 9.72 11.53
C PHE A 913 8.01 9.94 12.27
N ARG A 914 8.10 9.52 13.54
CA ARG A 914 9.30 9.73 14.37
C ARG A 914 10.47 8.80 14.00
N SER A 915 10.18 7.59 13.53
CA SER A 915 11.17 6.52 13.30
C SER A 915 11.74 6.45 11.89
N TYR A 916 11.25 7.28 10.96
CA TYR A 916 11.62 7.24 9.53
C TYR A 916 11.95 8.65 9.00
N ARG A 917 12.52 9.52 9.86
CA ARG A 917 12.87 10.90 9.50
C ARG A 917 14.13 11.02 8.65
N THR A 918 15.03 10.04 8.74
CA THR A 918 16.26 9.96 7.94
C THR A 918 16.28 8.59 7.27
N LEU A 919 16.56 8.58 5.96
CA LEU A 919 16.74 7.36 5.17
C LEU A 919 18.22 7.00 5.04
N PHE A 920 19.06 8.00 4.75
CA PHE A 920 20.51 7.87 4.65
C PHE A 920 21.20 9.06 5.30
N TYR A 921 22.36 8.85 5.92
CA TYR A 921 23.32 9.92 6.23
C TYR A 921 24.33 9.99 5.09
N LEU A 922 24.80 11.19 4.72
CA LEU A 922 25.81 11.42 3.69
C LEU A 922 27.17 11.77 4.34
N GLY A 923 28.28 11.59 3.64
CA GLY A 923 29.63 11.77 4.18
C GLY A 923 29.92 13.18 4.70
N ASN A 924 29.27 14.18 4.11
CA ASN A 924 29.29 15.58 4.55
C ASN A 924 28.42 15.88 5.81
N GLY A 925 27.92 14.86 6.50
CA GLY A 925 27.13 14.99 7.73
C GLY A 925 25.67 15.40 7.53
N THR A 926 25.24 15.70 6.29
CA THR A 926 23.81 15.88 5.97
C THR A 926 23.08 14.54 5.95
N SER A 927 21.76 14.57 5.82
CA SER A 927 20.97 13.33 5.74
C SER A 927 19.81 13.47 4.76
N LEU A 928 19.65 12.49 3.88
CA LEU A 928 18.43 12.34 3.11
C LEU A 928 17.29 12.03 4.08
N LYS A 929 16.26 12.89 4.11
CA LYS A 929 15.09 12.64 4.96
C LYS A 929 14.35 11.42 4.40
N GLY A 930 13.65 10.72 5.28
CA GLY A 930 12.75 9.64 4.88
C GLY A 930 11.39 10.23 4.49
N ILE A 931 10.35 9.79 5.19
CA ILE A 931 8.98 10.22 4.87
C ILE A 931 8.75 11.66 5.32
N SER A 932 8.26 12.50 4.41
CA SER A 932 7.89 13.89 4.72
C SER A 932 6.65 13.96 5.62
N ASN A 933 6.74 14.77 6.68
CA ASN A 933 5.57 15.21 7.45
C ASN A 933 4.84 16.34 6.68
N ALA A 934 3.97 15.99 5.74
CA ALA A 934 3.06 16.97 5.14
C ALA A 934 2.10 17.55 6.19
N SER A 935 1.73 18.83 6.04
CA SER A 935 0.71 19.52 6.86
C SER A 935 -0.63 19.72 6.13
N VAL A 936 -0.60 19.61 4.79
CA VAL A 936 -1.75 19.70 3.89
C VAL A 936 -1.60 18.59 2.84
N ALA A 937 -2.69 17.94 2.45
CA ALA A 937 -2.68 16.94 1.39
C ALA A 937 -4.01 16.96 0.60
N SER A 938 -4.12 16.11 -0.43
CA SER A 938 -5.35 15.99 -1.22
C SER A 938 -6.46 15.24 -0.49
N PHE A 939 -6.14 14.40 0.51
CA PHE A 939 -7.07 13.59 1.29
C PHE A 939 -6.60 13.42 2.76
N LYS A 940 -7.50 12.98 3.65
CA LYS A 940 -7.13 12.50 4.99
C LYS A 940 -6.86 10.99 4.95
N MET A 941 -5.87 10.52 5.73
CA MET A 941 -5.56 9.11 5.99
C MET A 941 -6.77 8.17 5.91
N THR A 942 -6.66 7.08 5.14
CA THR A 942 -7.67 6.01 5.10
C THR A 942 -7.66 5.23 6.41
N THR A 943 -8.82 5.09 7.07
CA THR A 943 -8.91 4.46 8.39
C THR A 943 -9.46 3.03 8.32
N VAL A 944 -9.20 2.22 9.36
CA VAL A 944 -9.81 0.90 9.53
C VAL A 944 -11.34 0.98 9.52
N GLY A 945 -11.91 2.01 10.16
CA GLY A 945 -13.36 2.22 10.24
C GLY A 945 -14.00 2.46 8.87
N GLU A 946 -13.31 3.12 7.95
CA GLU A 946 -13.78 3.33 6.58
C GLU A 946 -13.77 2.03 5.76
N ILE A 947 -12.68 1.26 5.81
CA ILE A 947 -12.52 0.07 4.96
C ILE A 947 -13.17 -1.21 5.51
N THR A 948 -13.79 -1.14 6.69
CA THR A 948 -14.48 -2.28 7.34
C THR A 948 -15.93 -1.97 7.76
N TYR A 949 -16.48 -0.84 7.33
CA TYR A 949 -17.79 -0.35 7.80
C TYR A 949 -18.97 -1.23 7.30
N ASP A 950 -18.83 -1.73 6.08
CA ASP A 950 -19.79 -2.56 5.32
C ASP A 950 -19.64 -4.07 5.59
N LEU A 951 -18.50 -4.49 6.15
CA LEU A 951 -18.18 -5.91 6.31
C LEU A 951 -18.99 -6.56 7.45
N PRO A 952 -19.56 -7.77 7.23
CA PRO A 952 -20.31 -8.51 8.25
C PRO A 952 -19.55 -8.76 9.57
N LYS A 953 -20.30 -8.94 10.65
CA LYS A 953 -19.75 -9.10 12.01
C LYS A 953 -19.23 -10.52 12.26
N LEU A 954 -18.01 -10.78 11.80
CA LEU A 954 -17.18 -11.88 12.31
C LEU A 954 -16.81 -11.64 13.78
N ASP A 955 -17.41 -12.37 14.71
CA ASP A 955 -17.01 -12.34 16.13
C ASP A 955 -15.80 -13.25 16.41
N THR A 956 -15.97 -14.57 16.26
CA THR A 956 -14.94 -15.59 16.54
C THR A 956 -14.16 -16.07 15.30
N GLY A 957 -14.60 -15.66 14.10
CA GLY A 957 -14.06 -16.16 12.83
C GLY A 957 -14.73 -17.45 12.30
N ILE A 958 -15.78 -17.93 12.97
CA ILE A 958 -16.50 -19.17 12.60
C ILE A 958 -17.55 -18.94 11.50
N TYR A 959 -18.09 -17.72 11.41
CA TYR A 959 -19.08 -17.39 10.38
C TYR A 959 -18.42 -17.11 9.02
N TRP A 960 -19.09 -17.55 7.97
CA TRP A 960 -18.81 -17.24 6.56
C TRP A 960 -19.98 -16.43 5.98
N TYR A 961 -19.80 -15.75 4.86
CA TYR A 961 -20.86 -14.98 4.19
C TYR A 961 -20.69 -15.02 2.66
N PRO A 962 -21.71 -15.37 1.87
CA PRO A 962 -21.59 -15.44 0.41
C PRO A 962 -21.37 -14.07 -0.23
N THR A 963 -21.80 -12.97 0.41
CA THR A 963 -21.54 -11.60 -0.07
C THR A 963 -20.07 -11.16 0.06
N TYR A 964 -19.29 -11.78 0.94
CA TYR A 964 -17.86 -11.54 1.11
C TYR A 964 -17.14 -12.86 1.46
N PRO A 965 -16.94 -13.75 0.48
CA PRO A 965 -16.56 -15.14 0.74
C PRO A 965 -15.13 -15.31 1.26
N ASP A 966 -14.25 -14.33 1.03
CA ASP A 966 -12.89 -14.25 1.61
C ASP A 966 -12.85 -13.40 2.91
N HIS A 967 -14.00 -13.00 3.46
CA HIS A 967 -14.10 -12.44 4.82
C HIS A 967 -14.03 -13.58 5.85
N VAL A 968 -12.90 -14.28 5.85
CA VAL A 968 -12.53 -15.38 6.74
C VAL A 968 -11.24 -15.04 7.48
N ALA A 969 -11.08 -15.53 8.71
CA ALA A 969 -9.92 -15.25 9.55
C ALA A 969 -9.30 -16.53 10.10
N THR A 970 -7.97 -16.59 10.20
CA THR A 970 -7.26 -17.80 10.63
C THR A 970 -7.75 -18.29 12.00
N LEU A 971 -8.08 -19.58 12.08
CA LEU A 971 -8.41 -20.25 13.34
C LEU A 971 -7.23 -20.11 14.32
N SER A 972 -7.39 -19.22 15.28
CA SER A 972 -6.44 -19.05 16.38
C SER A 972 -6.59 -20.20 17.37
N SER A 973 -5.49 -20.66 17.98
CA SER A 973 -5.53 -21.72 19.00
C SER A 973 -6.54 -21.39 20.12
N TYR A 974 -7.12 -22.39 20.78
CA TYR A 974 -8.05 -22.16 21.90
C TYR A 974 -7.45 -21.24 22.99
N GLN A 975 -6.16 -21.38 23.30
CA GLN A 975 -5.45 -20.48 24.23
C GLN A 975 -5.44 -19.03 23.72
N THR A 976 -5.18 -18.83 22.43
CA THR A 976 -5.18 -17.50 21.79
C THR A 976 -6.60 -16.91 21.69
N LYS A 977 -7.61 -17.70 21.33
CA LYS A 977 -9.04 -17.32 21.37
C LYS A 977 -9.43 -16.87 22.78
N GLU A 978 -9.08 -17.64 23.80
CA GLU A 978 -9.39 -17.34 25.20
C GLU A 978 -8.69 -16.07 25.71
N ILE A 979 -7.43 -15.84 25.35
CA ILE A 979 -6.73 -14.56 25.60
C ILE A 979 -7.47 -13.40 24.90
N LEU A 980 -7.74 -13.54 23.60
CA LEU A 980 -8.40 -12.51 22.80
C LEU A 980 -9.82 -12.20 23.27
N ARG A 981 -10.56 -13.16 23.84
CA ARG A 981 -11.88 -12.95 24.47
C ARG A 981 -11.81 -12.11 25.76
N ARG A 982 -10.68 -12.16 26.49
CA ARG A 982 -10.48 -11.49 27.79
C ARG A 982 -9.90 -10.09 27.69
N ILE A 983 -9.27 -9.75 26.57
CA ILE A 983 -8.81 -8.38 26.29
C ILE A 983 -10.03 -7.48 26.03
N PRO A 984 -10.22 -6.38 26.78
CA PRO A 984 -11.35 -5.48 26.56
C PRO A 984 -11.39 -4.92 25.14
N VAL A 985 -12.58 -4.59 24.62
CA VAL A 985 -12.72 -3.80 23.39
C VAL A 985 -12.66 -2.29 23.69
N PHE A 986 -12.95 -1.90 24.93
CA PHE A 986 -12.89 -0.53 25.41
C PHE A 986 -12.01 -0.42 26.69
N PRO A 987 -11.14 0.61 26.81
CA PRO A 987 -10.82 1.60 25.80
C PRO A 987 -10.07 1.00 24.59
N PRO A 988 -10.08 1.67 23.41
CA PRO A 988 -9.23 1.31 22.28
C PRO A 988 -7.74 1.24 22.68
N GLY A 989 -6.93 0.49 21.94
CA GLY A 989 -5.53 0.24 22.29
C GLY A 989 -5.30 -0.76 23.44
N SER A 990 -6.36 -1.29 24.07
CA SER A 990 -6.25 -2.36 25.08
C SER A 990 -5.53 -3.59 24.54
N ASP A 991 -4.62 -4.17 25.32
CA ASP A 991 -3.72 -5.27 24.94
C ASP A 991 -3.66 -6.39 26.02
N TYR A 992 -2.94 -7.50 25.77
CA TYR A 992 -2.82 -8.61 26.72
C TYR A 992 -2.21 -8.19 28.07
N TYR A 993 -1.22 -7.29 28.10
CA TYR A 993 -0.62 -6.81 29.35
C TYR A 993 -1.60 -5.94 30.14
N SER A 994 -2.33 -5.05 29.46
CA SER A 994 -3.40 -4.23 30.04
C SER A 994 -4.57 -5.07 30.61
N ALA A 995 -4.77 -6.28 30.08
CA ALA A 995 -5.74 -7.25 30.58
C ALA A 995 -5.18 -8.08 31.74
N ARG A 996 -3.91 -8.51 31.67
CA ARG A 996 -3.23 -9.26 32.73
C ARG A 996 -3.06 -8.45 34.01
N VAL A 997 -2.66 -7.17 33.91
CA VAL A 997 -2.57 -6.24 35.06
C VAL A 997 -3.93 -5.97 35.72
N LYS A 998 -5.03 -6.27 35.03
CA LYS A 998 -6.42 -6.21 35.55
C LYS A 998 -6.95 -7.59 35.94
N GLU A 999 -6.07 -8.58 36.11
CA GLU A 999 -6.37 -9.97 36.47
C GLU A 999 -7.34 -10.70 35.53
N ARG A 1000 -7.53 -10.18 34.30
CA ARG A 1000 -8.45 -10.75 33.30
C ARG A 1000 -7.87 -11.94 32.54
N ILE A 1001 -6.57 -12.18 32.63
CA ILE A 1001 -5.87 -13.31 32.00
C ILE A 1001 -5.46 -14.31 33.11
N PRO A 1002 -6.11 -15.48 33.22
CA PRO A 1002 -5.70 -16.53 34.16
C PRO A 1002 -4.29 -17.06 33.88
N ASP A 1003 -3.52 -17.37 34.92
CA ASP A 1003 -2.10 -17.73 34.81
C ASP A 1003 -1.80 -18.92 33.89
N ARG A 1004 -2.73 -19.88 33.76
CA ARG A 1004 -2.62 -20.99 32.80
C ARG A 1004 -2.51 -20.57 31.33
N PHE A 1005 -2.83 -19.31 31.02
CA PHE A 1005 -2.70 -18.71 29.68
C PHE A 1005 -1.55 -17.67 29.62
N CYS A 1006 -0.92 -17.34 30.74
CA CYS A 1006 0.29 -16.51 30.78
C CYS A 1006 1.49 -17.35 30.33
N LYS A 1007 2.39 -16.75 29.53
CA LYS A 1007 3.64 -17.39 29.10
C LYS A 1007 4.77 -16.35 29.10
N ALA A 1008 5.97 -16.76 29.49
CA ALA A 1008 7.15 -15.90 29.46
C ALA A 1008 7.45 -15.34 28.04
N GLU A 1009 7.12 -16.10 26.99
CA GLU A 1009 7.23 -15.68 25.57
C GLU A 1009 6.18 -14.64 25.13
N TYR A 1010 5.14 -14.41 25.93
CA TYR A 1010 4.21 -13.28 25.77
C TYR A 1010 4.69 -12.09 26.57
N ASP A 1011 5.15 -12.32 27.81
CA ASP A 1011 5.60 -11.27 28.71
C ASP A 1011 6.89 -10.58 28.25
N SER A 1012 7.77 -11.29 27.53
CA SER A 1012 9.00 -10.75 26.94
C SER A 1012 8.78 -9.83 25.73
N LYS A 1013 7.55 -9.74 25.17
CA LYS A 1013 7.20 -8.88 24.02
C LYS A 1013 6.99 -7.40 24.40
N ARG A 1014 7.76 -6.91 25.38
CA ARG A 1014 7.63 -5.58 25.98
C ARG A 1014 8.76 -4.67 25.53
N GLU A 1015 8.47 -3.74 24.62
CA GLU A 1015 9.47 -2.82 24.07
C GLU A 1015 9.67 -1.60 24.98
N LYS A 1016 10.92 -1.29 25.34
CA LYS A 1016 11.31 -0.02 25.97
C LYS A 1016 11.48 1.05 24.90
N HIS A 1017 10.74 2.15 25.00
CA HIS A 1017 10.93 3.35 24.18
C HIS A 1017 11.07 4.59 25.06
N ASN A 1018 11.67 5.66 24.52
CA ASN A 1018 11.80 6.94 25.22
C ASN A 1018 10.41 7.54 25.47
N GLY A 1019 9.94 7.43 26.72
CA GLY A 1019 8.58 7.79 27.14
C GLY A 1019 7.78 6.65 27.79
N GLY A 1020 8.29 5.41 27.83
CA GLY A 1020 7.71 4.31 28.59
C GLY A 1020 7.74 2.95 27.88
N GLU A 1021 7.24 1.93 28.57
CA GLU A 1021 7.09 0.57 28.04
C GLU A 1021 5.77 0.47 27.26
N ARG A 1022 5.83 0.11 25.97
CA ARG A 1022 4.65 -0.16 25.15
C ARG A 1022 4.53 -1.65 24.88
N TYR A 1023 3.29 -2.13 24.86
CA TYR A 1023 2.96 -3.53 24.65
C TYR A 1023 1.97 -3.67 23.50
N ARG A 1024 2.34 -4.40 22.44
CA ARG A 1024 1.54 -4.51 21.20
C ARG A 1024 0.87 -5.88 20.99
N PHE A 1025 1.23 -6.89 21.79
CA PHE A 1025 0.72 -8.25 21.57
C PHE A 1025 -0.78 -8.35 21.91
N CYS A 1026 -1.55 -8.85 20.94
CA CYS A 1026 -3.01 -8.88 20.93
C CYS A 1026 -3.70 -7.52 21.17
N GLN A 1027 -3.04 -6.40 20.85
CA GLN A 1027 -3.58 -5.05 20.99
C GLN A 1027 -4.81 -4.83 20.08
N ARG A 1028 -5.87 -4.24 20.64
CA ARG A 1028 -7.05 -3.73 19.92
C ARG A 1028 -6.68 -2.50 19.10
N ILE A 1029 -6.92 -2.56 17.80
CA ILE A 1029 -6.89 -1.37 16.95
C ILE A 1029 -8.10 -0.45 17.18
N GLU A 1030 -7.87 0.86 17.04
CA GLU A 1030 -8.91 1.90 17.05
C GLU A 1030 -9.47 2.11 15.63
N LYS A 1031 -10.77 2.40 15.50
CA LYS A 1031 -11.41 2.56 14.17
C LYS A 1031 -10.80 3.69 13.34
N ASP A 1032 -10.36 4.76 13.99
CA ASP A 1032 -9.78 5.94 13.33
C ASP A 1032 -8.26 5.82 13.08
N ASP A 1033 -7.71 4.62 13.24
CA ASP A 1033 -6.29 4.29 13.03
C ASP A 1033 -6.06 3.45 11.75
N VAL A 1034 -4.82 3.03 11.51
CA VAL A 1034 -4.39 2.14 10.42
C VAL A 1034 -3.87 0.80 10.93
N PHE A 1035 -4.05 -0.27 10.16
CA PHE A 1035 -3.55 -1.60 10.50
C PHE A 1035 -2.02 -1.59 10.59
N SER A 1036 -1.48 -1.98 11.74
CA SER A 1036 -0.03 -2.02 11.97
C SER A 1036 0.67 -3.18 11.26
N THR A 1037 -0.02 -4.30 11.04
CA THR A 1037 0.45 -5.47 10.28
C THR A 1037 -0.74 -6.24 9.71
N ILE A 1038 -0.51 -7.23 8.85
CA ILE A 1038 -1.55 -8.21 8.47
C ILE A 1038 -2.00 -9.13 9.62
N CYS A 1039 -1.28 -9.12 10.75
CA CYS A 1039 -1.57 -9.93 11.94
C CYS A 1039 -2.24 -9.13 13.07
N THR A 1040 -2.72 -7.91 12.80
CA THR A 1040 -3.34 -7.03 13.81
C THR A 1040 -4.63 -7.66 14.36
N SER A 1041 -4.93 -7.41 15.64
CA SER A 1041 -6.13 -7.89 16.33
C SER A 1041 -7.20 -6.80 16.41
N MET A 1042 -8.45 -7.10 16.06
CA MET A 1042 -9.53 -6.09 16.04
C MET A 1042 -10.72 -6.45 16.94
N LYS A 1043 -11.24 -7.67 16.80
CA LYS A 1043 -12.30 -8.26 17.65
C LYS A 1043 -11.66 -9.46 18.41
N PRO A 1044 -12.33 -10.49 18.98
CA PRO A 1044 -11.63 -11.61 19.61
C PRO A 1044 -11.00 -12.60 18.58
N ARG A 1045 -10.46 -12.05 17.48
CA ARG A 1045 -9.81 -12.68 16.32
C ARG A 1045 -8.76 -11.72 15.73
N VAL A 1046 -7.86 -12.25 14.91
CA VAL A 1046 -7.07 -11.45 13.95
C VAL A 1046 -7.97 -10.82 12.87
N ILE A 1047 -7.45 -9.87 12.09
CA ILE A 1047 -8.11 -9.42 10.85
C ILE A 1047 -8.25 -10.58 9.85
N SER A 1048 -9.30 -10.54 9.05
CA SER A 1048 -9.60 -11.49 7.96
C SER A 1048 -8.75 -11.25 6.71
N VAL A 1049 -8.82 -12.17 5.74
CA VAL A 1049 -8.21 -12.01 4.42
C VAL A 1049 -8.77 -10.76 3.70
N ARG A 1050 -10.10 -10.62 3.58
CA ARG A 1050 -10.73 -9.41 3.00
C ARG A 1050 -10.31 -8.10 3.68
N GLU A 1051 -10.24 -8.07 5.01
CA GLU A 1051 -9.78 -6.89 5.76
C GLU A 1051 -8.30 -6.58 5.48
N ALA A 1052 -7.44 -7.59 5.36
CA ALA A 1052 -6.02 -7.43 5.02
C ALA A 1052 -5.81 -7.00 3.56
N ALA A 1053 -6.59 -7.55 2.62
CA ALA A 1053 -6.58 -7.19 1.20
C ALA A 1053 -6.96 -5.71 1.01
N ARG A 1054 -8.10 -5.29 1.61
CA ARG A 1054 -8.55 -3.89 1.62
C ARG A 1054 -7.55 -2.94 2.31
N ALA A 1055 -6.80 -3.42 3.30
CA ALA A 1055 -5.77 -2.62 3.97
C ALA A 1055 -4.63 -2.23 3.02
N GLN A 1056 -4.27 -3.10 2.07
CA GLN A 1056 -3.21 -2.86 1.08
C GLN A 1056 -3.69 -2.31 -0.26
N GLY A 1057 -5.00 -2.27 -0.51
CA GLY A 1057 -5.56 -1.68 -1.73
C GLY A 1057 -5.83 -2.67 -2.86
N PHE A 1058 -5.87 -3.98 -2.57
CA PHE A 1058 -6.52 -4.93 -3.46
C PHE A 1058 -7.98 -4.49 -3.73
N LEU A 1059 -8.45 -4.70 -4.95
CA LEU A 1059 -9.81 -4.39 -5.39
C LEU A 1059 -10.78 -5.46 -4.88
N GLU A 1060 -12.07 -5.14 -4.84
CA GLU A 1060 -13.07 -6.09 -4.33
C GLU A 1060 -13.13 -7.38 -5.18
N LYS A 1061 -12.94 -7.25 -6.49
CA LYS A 1061 -12.92 -8.35 -7.47
C LYS A 1061 -11.60 -9.13 -7.58
N ASP A 1062 -10.55 -8.75 -6.84
CA ASP A 1062 -9.26 -9.46 -6.92
C ASP A 1062 -9.40 -10.87 -6.33
N ILE A 1063 -9.11 -11.90 -7.13
CA ILE A 1063 -9.14 -13.31 -6.73
C ILE A 1063 -7.86 -13.65 -5.96
N LEU A 1064 -7.97 -14.31 -4.80
CA LEU A 1064 -6.82 -14.73 -3.98
C LEU A 1064 -6.81 -16.25 -3.80
N CYS A 1065 -5.75 -16.92 -4.28
CA CYS A 1065 -5.71 -18.38 -4.41
C CYS A 1065 -4.89 -19.11 -3.35
N GLY A 1066 -5.18 -20.40 -3.18
CA GLY A 1066 -4.54 -21.28 -2.19
C GLY A 1066 -5.26 -21.26 -0.84
N THR A 1067 -4.62 -21.85 0.19
CA THR A 1067 -5.19 -21.90 1.54
C THR A 1067 -5.32 -20.50 2.15
N ILE A 1068 -6.10 -20.35 3.21
CA ILE A 1068 -6.18 -19.09 3.99
C ILE A 1068 -4.76 -18.57 4.34
N ALA A 1069 -3.84 -19.46 4.71
CA ALA A 1069 -2.45 -19.10 5.02
C ALA A 1069 -1.66 -18.60 3.79
N ASP A 1070 -1.90 -19.17 2.61
CA ASP A 1070 -1.32 -18.67 1.35
C ASP A 1070 -1.89 -17.30 0.98
N GLN A 1071 -3.21 -17.09 1.12
CA GLN A 1071 -3.85 -15.81 0.84
C GLN A 1071 -3.28 -14.68 1.71
N TYR A 1072 -3.11 -14.89 3.03
CA TYR A 1072 -2.40 -13.95 3.90
C TYR A 1072 -0.93 -13.72 3.50
N LYS A 1073 -0.24 -14.74 2.99
CA LYS A 1073 1.15 -14.64 2.54
C LYS A 1073 1.27 -13.84 1.24
N VAL A 1074 0.35 -14.05 0.29
CA VAL A 1074 0.26 -13.29 -0.96
C VAL A 1074 0.02 -11.80 -0.66
N ILE A 1075 -0.96 -11.47 0.20
CA ILE A 1075 -1.18 -10.09 0.67
C ILE A 1075 0.07 -9.58 1.44
N GLY A 1076 0.58 -10.37 2.40
CA GLY A 1076 1.69 -9.96 3.26
C GLY A 1076 2.97 -9.60 2.51
N ASN A 1077 3.26 -10.32 1.43
CA ASN A 1077 4.42 -10.05 0.57
C ASN A 1077 4.18 -8.88 -0.39
N SER A 1078 2.98 -8.76 -0.96
CA SER A 1078 2.65 -7.82 -2.04
C SER A 1078 3.02 -6.35 -1.77
N VAL A 1079 3.41 -5.64 -2.83
CA VAL A 1079 3.49 -4.17 -2.83
C VAL A 1079 2.06 -3.62 -2.76
N PRO A 1080 1.72 -2.69 -1.85
CA PRO A 1080 0.39 -2.10 -1.78
C PRO A 1080 -0.02 -1.46 -3.11
N ARG A 1081 -1.14 -1.91 -3.68
CA ARG A 1081 -1.54 -1.60 -5.07
C ARG A 1081 -1.64 -0.10 -5.34
N ASN A 1082 -2.08 0.70 -4.36
CA ASN A 1082 -2.09 2.16 -4.46
C ASN A 1082 -0.69 2.76 -4.66
N ILE A 1083 0.38 2.23 -4.04
CA ILE A 1083 1.74 2.75 -4.26
C ILE A 1083 2.20 2.45 -5.68
N ALA A 1084 1.94 1.23 -6.17
CA ALA A 1084 2.26 0.83 -7.53
C ALA A 1084 1.51 1.69 -8.56
N PHE A 1085 0.22 1.95 -8.35
CA PHE A 1085 -0.58 2.90 -9.13
C PHE A 1085 0.00 4.32 -9.11
N ALA A 1086 0.35 4.84 -7.94
CA ALA A 1086 0.94 6.17 -7.81
C ALA A 1086 2.30 6.32 -8.54
N LEU A 1087 3.10 5.24 -8.57
CA LEU A 1087 4.35 5.16 -9.34
C LEU A 1087 4.10 5.02 -10.85
N GLY A 1088 3.11 4.23 -11.26
CA GLY A 1088 2.65 4.12 -12.66
C GLY A 1088 2.22 5.47 -13.24
N LEU A 1089 1.57 6.31 -12.43
CA LEU A 1089 1.24 7.68 -12.83
C LEU A 1089 2.46 8.61 -12.94
N GLN A 1090 3.56 8.35 -12.22
CA GLN A 1090 4.81 9.14 -12.40
C GLN A 1090 5.61 8.66 -13.62
N LEU A 1091 5.56 7.37 -13.93
CA LEU A 1091 6.10 6.82 -15.18
C LEU A 1091 5.32 7.36 -16.39
N GLY A 1092 3.98 7.42 -16.31
CA GLY A 1092 3.15 8.03 -17.35
C GLY A 1092 3.56 9.46 -17.68
N ARG A 1093 3.70 10.31 -16.65
CA ARG A 1093 4.24 11.68 -16.78
C ARG A 1093 5.63 11.72 -17.42
N ALA A 1094 6.55 10.86 -17.01
CA ALA A 1094 7.88 10.79 -17.61
C ALA A 1094 7.87 10.39 -19.10
N LEU A 1095 6.84 9.69 -19.57
CA LEU A 1095 6.65 9.33 -20.98
C LEU A 1095 5.93 10.41 -21.80
N THR A 1096 5.16 11.30 -21.17
CA THR A 1096 4.37 12.34 -21.85
C THR A 1096 4.99 13.74 -21.79
N ASP A 1097 5.70 14.05 -20.72
CA ASP A 1097 6.02 15.43 -20.32
C ASP A 1097 7.35 15.93 -20.90
N HIS A 1098 7.68 15.58 -22.15
CA HIS A 1098 8.92 16.04 -22.81
C HIS A 1098 8.98 17.58 -23.00
N GLU A 1099 7.83 18.27 -23.07
CA GLU A 1099 7.76 19.75 -22.96
C GLU A 1099 6.58 20.28 -22.11
N HIS A 1100 5.57 19.46 -21.76
CA HIS A 1100 4.36 19.92 -21.06
C HIS A 1100 3.84 18.94 -20.01
N GLU A 1101 3.43 19.45 -18.84
CA GLU A 1101 2.76 18.69 -17.76
C GLU A 1101 1.28 18.34 -18.09
N HIS A 1102 0.95 18.35 -19.39
CA HIS A 1102 -0.35 18.06 -19.99
C HIS A 1102 -0.16 17.10 -21.15
N LEU A 1103 -0.94 16.02 -21.17
CA LEU A 1103 -0.95 15.06 -22.29
C LEU A 1103 -1.33 15.80 -23.59
N PRO A 1104 -0.43 15.84 -24.60
CA PRO A 1104 -0.59 16.75 -25.74
C PRO A 1104 -1.70 16.33 -26.69
N LYS A 1105 -2.37 17.32 -27.28
CA LYS A 1105 -3.46 17.12 -28.25
C LYS A 1105 -2.91 16.64 -29.59
N ASN A 1106 -3.63 15.72 -30.22
CA ASN A 1106 -3.50 15.20 -31.58
C ASN A 1106 -2.68 16.05 -32.56
N ASN A 1107 -1.55 15.52 -33.05
CA ASN A 1107 -1.27 15.28 -34.47
C ASN A 1107 0.22 14.93 -34.71
N TYR A 1108 0.57 13.64 -34.67
CA TYR A 1108 1.88 13.18 -35.13
C TYR A 1108 1.78 12.52 -36.51
N ILE A 1109 2.17 13.29 -37.54
CA ILE A 1109 2.59 12.70 -38.81
C ILE A 1109 4.01 12.17 -38.59
N LEU A 1110 4.16 10.88 -38.88
CA LEU A 1110 5.39 10.07 -38.87
C LEU A 1110 6.69 10.88 -39.09
N TRP A 1111 7.61 10.78 -38.12
CA TRP A 1111 9.04 10.78 -38.41
C TRP A 1111 9.51 9.33 -38.43
N SER A 1112 9.66 8.78 -39.64
CA SER A 1112 10.56 7.65 -39.86
C SER A 1112 12.00 8.16 -40.04
N ASP A 1113 12.95 7.23 -40.05
CA ASP A 1113 14.36 7.42 -40.42
C ASP A 1113 15.27 7.94 -39.28
N TYR A 1114 15.58 7.03 -38.36
CA TYR A 1114 16.85 6.95 -37.62
C TYR A 1114 17.28 5.48 -37.46
#